data_AF-A0A8J6C3H7-F1
#
_entry.id   AF-A0A8J6C3H7-F1
#
_cell.length_a   1.000
_cell.length_b   1.000
_cell.length_c   1.000
_cell.angle_alpha   90.00
_cell.angle_beta   90.00
_cell.angle_gamma   90.00
#
_symmetry.space_group_name_H-M   'P 1'
#
loop_
_entity.id
_entity.type
_entity.pdbx_description
1 polymer ?
#
loop_
_entity_poly.entity_id
_entity_poly.type
_entity_poly.pdbx_seq_one_letter_code
_entity_poly.pdbx_strand_id
1 'polypeptide(L)'
;MLPDGGADDEERWLAEGIAGVQQNAFYMHRAVDSNNLKDALKYSAQMLSELRTSRLSPHKYYDLYMRAFDEMRKLEMFFREETRRGSCSVVDLYELVQHAGNVLPRLYLLCTVGSVYIKSKEAPAKDVLKDLVEMCRGIQHPLRGLFLRSYLSQISRDKLPDIGSEYEGDADSINDAVEFVLQNFIEMNKLWVRMQQQGPVREKEKRGKERNELRDLVGKNLHVLSQIEGVDLDMYKETVLPRILEQIIACPRLSNDVDDYNVTSLVDYLNELNYKVILVPLINPNVDIKTVLSQLMDRLSSYATTSPEVLPEFLQVEAFAKFSKAIGKVIEAQVDMPVVGAVTLYVSLLTFTLRVHPDRLDYVDQVLGACVKKLSGNAKLQDSRATKQIVALLSAPLEKYSDIVTALELSNYPRVMDYLDNSTTKVMALVIIQSIMKNTACISTSDKEEQSSVARLIHMLHNDDHEEMLKILCIVQKHILQGGPKRLPFTVPSLVFSALKLVRRLQGQDGDVIGEEVPATPKKIFQILHQTIEALSCVPSPELALRLYLLCAEDSKAQITAIHLIIGTLQRMNIFGVENRDTLTHKTTGYSAKLLKKPDQCRAVYACSHLFWTDDQDGIMDGERVLLCLKRALRIANAAQQMANVTRGNSGSVALFIEILNKYLYFFEKGIPEITNTVIQDLIELIRAEKQSDNSVADPSTEAFFASTLRKQPAWAAGQALPDCLRACTDAHAPALTCRYILGSQLLRFVDDS
;
A
#
# COMPACT_ATOMS: atom_id res chain seq x y z
N MET A 1 -8.00 41.89 7.76
CA MET A 1 -6.76 41.74 8.56
C MET A 1 -6.71 42.92 9.52
N LEU A 2 -7.13 42.70 10.77
CA LEU A 2 -6.85 43.63 11.86
C LEU A 2 -5.39 43.41 12.29
N PRO A 3 -4.66 44.43 12.75
CA PRO A 3 -3.24 44.29 13.06
C PRO A 3 -3.03 43.36 14.26
N ASP A 4 -1.98 42.56 14.19
CA ASP A 4 -1.53 41.55 15.14
C ASP A 4 -0.91 42.17 16.42
N GLY A 5 -1.56 43.19 16.99
CA GLY A 5 -1.02 43.98 18.11
C GLY A 5 -0.90 43.23 19.45
N GLY A 6 -1.39 41.98 19.53
CA GLY A 6 -1.28 41.16 20.75
C GLY A 6 0.05 40.42 20.89
N ALA A 7 0.71 40.07 19.79
CA ALA A 7 1.95 39.30 19.82
C ALA A 7 3.16 40.14 20.28
N ASP A 8 3.25 41.39 19.78
CA ASP A 8 4.32 42.34 20.14
C ASP A 8 4.25 42.76 21.62
N ASP A 9 3.03 42.89 22.17
CA ASP A 9 2.81 43.24 23.57
C ASP A 9 3.17 42.08 24.52
N GLU A 10 2.83 40.82 24.15
CA GLU A 10 3.24 39.63 24.92
C GLU A 10 4.77 39.48 24.98
N GLU A 11 5.46 39.76 23.87
CA GLU A 11 6.91 39.63 23.79
C GLU A 11 7.62 40.71 24.62
N ARG A 12 7.07 41.93 24.64
CA ARG A 12 7.51 42.99 25.54
C ARG A 12 7.33 42.61 27.01
N TRP A 13 6.15 42.09 27.40
CA TRP A 13 5.93 41.66 28.79
C TRP A 13 6.83 40.51 29.20
N LEU A 14 7.14 39.58 28.28
CA LEU A 14 8.11 38.52 28.54
C LEU A 14 9.51 39.10 28.78
N ALA A 15 9.96 40.03 27.94
CA ALA A 15 11.27 40.67 28.09
C ALA A 15 11.38 41.43 29.42
N GLU A 16 10.34 42.17 29.81
CA GLU A 16 10.25 42.86 31.10
C GLU A 16 10.33 41.86 32.27
N GLY A 17 9.59 40.75 32.21
CA GLY A 17 9.63 39.70 33.23
C GLY A 17 10.98 39.00 33.34
N ILE A 18 11.62 38.68 32.20
CA ILE A 18 12.96 38.06 32.18
C ILE A 18 14.01 39.02 32.76
N ALA A 19 13.94 40.31 32.41
CA ALA A 19 14.83 41.33 32.96
C ALA A 19 14.65 41.45 34.49
N GLY A 20 13.40 41.42 34.98
CA GLY A 20 13.09 41.40 36.41
C GLY A 20 13.67 40.17 37.13
N VAL A 21 13.56 38.99 36.52
CA VAL A 21 14.16 37.75 37.07
C VAL A 21 15.68 37.87 37.11
N GLN A 22 16.33 38.31 36.02
CA GLN A 22 17.78 38.45 35.94
C GLN A 22 18.34 39.49 36.90
N GLN A 23 17.67 40.63 37.04
CA GLN A 23 18.08 41.69 37.96
C GLN A 23 18.04 41.19 39.42
N ASN A 24 16.94 40.55 39.82
CA ASN A 24 16.81 40.01 41.17
C ASN A 24 17.74 38.80 41.41
N ALA A 25 17.97 37.96 40.41
CA ALA A 25 18.92 36.86 40.46
C ALA A 25 20.35 37.35 40.68
N PHE A 26 20.75 38.45 40.04
CA PHE A 26 22.07 39.07 40.26
C PHE A 26 22.27 39.50 41.72
N TYR A 27 21.28 40.19 42.31
CA TYR A 27 21.34 40.58 43.72
C TYR A 27 21.26 39.37 44.66
N MET A 28 20.49 38.35 44.31
CA MET A 28 20.43 37.09 45.02
C MET A 28 21.81 36.40 45.04
N HIS A 29 22.50 36.30 43.89
CA HIS A 29 23.85 35.71 43.82
C HIS A 29 24.85 36.47 44.67
N ARG A 30 24.84 37.81 44.60
CA ARG A 30 25.71 38.62 45.45
C ARG A 30 25.45 38.39 46.94
N ALA A 31 24.19 38.21 47.33
CA ALA A 31 23.83 37.88 48.70
C ALA A 31 24.26 36.46 49.10
N VAL A 32 24.13 35.49 48.19
CA VAL A 32 24.62 34.11 48.34
C VAL A 32 26.14 34.08 48.53
N ASP A 33 26.90 34.79 47.70
CA ASP A 33 28.36 34.89 47.80
C ASP A 33 28.80 35.56 49.11
N SER A 34 27.98 36.48 49.62
CA SER A 34 28.21 37.15 50.90
C SER A 34 27.67 36.37 52.12
N ASN A 35 27.16 35.15 51.91
CA ASN A 35 26.46 34.31 52.91
C ASN A 35 25.35 35.04 53.70
N ASN A 36 24.66 35.99 53.07
CA ASN A 36 23.56 36.73 53.70
C ASN A 36 22.21 36.09 53.33
N LEU A 37 21.76 35.18 54.20
CA LEU A 37 20.51 34.43 54.03
C LEU A 37 19.27 35.32 53.88
N LYS A 38 19.17 36.39 54.67
CA LYS A 38 17.99 37.28 54.68
C LYS A 38 17.83 38.01 53.36
N ASP A 39 18.92 38.54 52.82
CA ASP A 39 18.89 39.23 51.53
C ASP A 39 18.73 38.24 50.38
N ALA A 40 19.33 37.05 50.45
CA ALA A 40 19.11 35.98 49.47
C ALA A 40 17.63 35.57 49.40
N LEU A 41 16.96 35.43 50.54
CA LEU A 41 15.52 35.13 50.61
C LEU A 41 14.64 36.28 50.12
N LYS A 42 15.02 37.52 50.43
CA LYS A 42 14.29 38.70 49.94
C LYS A 42 14.35 38.81 48.41
N TYR A 43 15.54 38.71 47.82
CA TYR A 43 15.70 38.83 46.36
C TYR A 43 15.14 37.62 45.62
N SER A 44 15.23 36.40 46.18
CA SER A 44 14.56 35.23 45.59
C SER A 44 13.03 35.34 45.63
N ALA A 45 12.45 35.85 46.72
CA ALA A 45 11.00 36.10 46.80
C ALA A 45 10.53 37.19 45.81
N GLN A 46 11.35 38.22 45.58
CA GLN A 46 11.10 39.25 44.56
C GLN A 46 11.21 38.68 43.15
N MET A 47 12.25 37.90 42.85
CA MET A 47 12.41 37.17 41.59
C MET A 47 11.20 36.29 41.27
N LEU A 48 10.77 35.49 42.25
CA LEU A 48 9.60 34.61 42.13
C LEU A 48 8.28 35.38 42.01
N SER A 49 8.24 36.66 42.39
CA SER A 49 7.04 37.48 42.24
C SER A 49 6.72 37.79 40.78
N GLU A 50 7.70 37.71 39.87
CA GLU A 50 7.50 37.86 38.42
C GLU A 50 6.62 36.72 37.84
N LEU A 51 6.69 35.52 38.42
CA LEU A 51 5.83 34.38 38.05
C LEU A 51 4.35 34.60 38.40
N ARG A 52 4.01 35.70 39.08
CA ARG A 52 2.61 36.05 39.38
C ARG A 52 1.90 36.71 38.20
N THR A 53 2.54 36.87 37.05
CA THR A 53 1.87 37.38 35.85
C THR A 53 0.76 36.43 35.35
N SER A 54 -0.29 36.99 34.76
CA SER A 54 -1.33 36.26 34.00
C SER A 54 -1.43 36.76 32.56
N ARG A 55 -0.51 37.61 32.12
CA ARG A 55 -0.57 38.26 30.81
C ARG A 55 0.13 37.46 29.71
N LEU A 56 0.88 36.42 30.08
CA LEU A 56 1.66 35.61 29.16
C LEU A 56 0.86 34.37 28.73
N SER A 57 1.00 34.00 27.47
CA SER A 57 0.61 32.69 26.95
C SER A 57 1.42 31.56 27.63
N PRO A 58 0.92 30.31 27.65
CA PRO A 58 1.59 29.19 28.32
C PRO A 58 3.02 28.94 27.87
N HIS A 59 3.31 29.05 26.57
CA HIS A 59 4.66 28.91 26.03
C HIS A 59 5.61 30.00 26.56
N LYS A 60 5.19 31.27 26.51
CA LYS A 60 6.02 32.39 27.00
C LYS A 60 6.16 32.35 28.52
N TYR A 61 5.13 31.88 29.23
CA TYR A 61 5.21 31.62 30.68
C TYR A 61 6.19 30.48 30.99
N TYR A 62 6.23 29.41 30.18
CA TYR A 62 7.21 28.34 30.29
C TYR A 62 8.65 28.88 30.16
N ASP A 63 8.90 29.78 29.20
CA ASP A 63 10.21 30.41 29.02
C ASP A 63 10.62 31.23 30.26
N LEU A 64 9.71 32.03 30.82
CA LEU A 64 9.96 32.78 32.05
C LEU A 64 10.18 31.84 33.25
N TYR A 65 9.38 30.78 33.35
CA TYR A 65 9.48 29.76 34.39
C TYR A 65 10.84 29.07 34.35
N MET A 66 11.35 28.70 33.18
CA MET A 66 12.65 28.04 33.05
C MET A 66 13.81 28.92 33.53
N ARG A 67 13.76 30.23 33.26
CA ARG A 67 14.75 31.18 33.79
C ARG A 67 14.72 31.27 35.31
N ALA A 68 13.53 31.34 35.92
CA ALA A 68 13.42 31.35 37.38
C ALA A 68 13.84 30.00 38.01
N PHE A 69 13.52 28.90 37.34
CA PHE A 69 13.81 27.54 37.77
C PHE A 69 15.32 27.27 37.88
N ASP A 70 16.12 27.70 36.90
CA ASP A 70 17.57 27.54 36.93
C ASP A 70 18.20 28.30 38.10
N GLU A 71 17.66 29.47 38.44
CA GLU A 71 18.12 30.26 39.58
C GLU A 71 17.77 29.64 40.93
N MET A 72 16.59 29.02 41.02
CA MET A 72 16.16 28.31 42.23
C MET A 72 17.00 27.07 42.51
N ARG A 73 17.54 26.39 41.49
CA ARG A 73 18.50 25.28 41.70
C ARG A 73 19.77 25.73 42.40
N LYS A 74 20.28 26.92 42.06
CA LYS A 74 21.44 27.51 42.75
C LYS A 74 21.10 27.86 44.20
N LEU A 75 19.88 28.33 44.45
CA LEU A 75 19.39 28.61 45.80
C LEU A 75 19.25 27.33 46.65
N GLU A 76 18.79 26.22 46.08
CA GLU A 76 18.77 24.91 46.77
C GLU A 76 20.17 24.49 47.22
N MET A 77 21.18 24.64 46.35
CA MET A 77 22.58 24.32 46.69
C MET A 77 23.10 25.21 47.82
N PHE A 78 22.75 26.49 47.82
CA PHE A 78 23.11 27.43 48.89
C PHE A 78 22.49 27.02 50.23
N PHE A 79 21.18 26.72 50.27
CA PHE A 79 20.53 26.27 51.51
C PHE A 79 21.15 24.99 52.06
N ARG A 80 21.48 24.04 51.18
CA ARG A 80 22.15 22.79 51.59
C ARG A 80 23.52 23.06 52.24
N GLU A 81 24.27 24.01 51.71
CA GLU A 81 25.59 24.37 52.22
C GLU A 81 25.50 25.12 53.56
N GLU A 82 24.54 26.04 53.71
CA GLU A 82 24.31 26.74 54.98
C GLU A 82 23.86 25.79 56.10
N THR A 83 22.99 24.83 55.79
CA THR A 83 22.63 23.77 56.74
C THR A 83 23.85 22.95 57.17
N ARG A 84 24.74 22.58 56.24
CA ARG A 84 25.97 21.83 56.57
C ARG A 84 26.94 22.63 57.44
N ARG A 85 26.98 23.95 57.28
CA ARG A 85 27.80 24.86 58.10
C ARG A 85 27.23 25.07 59.49
N GLY A 86 25.98 24.66 59.74
CA GLY A 86 25.30 24.83 61.03
C GLY A 86 24.91 26.28 61.36
N SER A 87 24.86 27.16 60.36
CA SER A 87 24.52 28.59 60.54
C SER A 87 23.02 28.80 60.80
N CYS A 88 22.16 27.88 60.36
CA CYS A 88 20.71 27.89 60.56
C CYS A 88 20.19 26.45 60.56
N SER A 89 19.27 26.11 61.47
CA SER A 89 18.61 24.80 61.45
C SER A 89 17.63 24.72 60.27
N VAL A 90 17.41 23.53 59.73
CA VAL A 90 16.51 23.38 58.56
C VAL A 90 15.07 23.66 58.95
N VAL A 91 14.70 23.37 60.20
CA VAL A 91 13.38 23.68 60.78
C VAL A 91 13.14 25.19 60.80
N ASP A 92 14.10 25.97 61.31
CA ASP A 92 13.99 27.43 61.35
C ASP A 92 13.91 28.01 59.93
N LEU A 93 14.67 27.45 58.99
CA LEU A 93 14.62 27.85 57.58
C LEU A 93 13.24 27.54 56.96
N TYR A 94 12.65 26.38 57.30
CA TYR A 94 11.33 25.95 56.83
C TYR A 94 10.21 26.84 57.37
N GLU A 95 10.32 27.33 58.61
CA GLU A 95 9.40 28.32 59.17
C GLU A 95 9.62 29.72 58.57
N LEU A 96 10.89 30.12 58.42
CA LEU A 96 11.25 31.47 57.98
C LEU A 96 10.78 31.77 56.56
N VAL A 97 10.83 30.80 55.64
CA VAL A 97 10.30 30.97 54.29
C VAL A 97 8.78 31.13 54.25
N GLN A 98 8.05 30.66 55.26
CA GLN A 98 6.59 30.81 55.33
C GLN A 98 6.15 32.25 55.61
N HIS A 99 7.02 33.09 56.17
CA HIS A 99 6.74 34.51 56.39
C HIS A 99 6.73 35.34 55.10
N ALA A 100 7.11 34.77 53.94
CA ALA A 100 7.04 35.46 52.65
C ALA A 100 5.59 35.89 52.35
N GLY A 101 5.34 37.19 52.19
CA GLY A 101 3.97 37.73 52.12
C GLY A 101 3.10 37.17 50.98
N ASN A 102 3.67 36.92 49.80
CA ASN A 102 2.94 36.39 48.65
C ASN A 102 2.96 34.86 48.62
N VAL A 103 1.80 34.24 48.37
CA VAL A 103 1.63 32.77 48.39
C VAL A 103 2.46 32.02 47.34
N LEU A 104 2.61 32.55 46.12
CA LEU A 104 3.34 31.86 45.05
C LEU A 104 4.86 31.79 45.34
N PRO A 105 5.57 32.91 45.60
CA PRO A 105 6.96 32.87 46.06
C PRO A 105 7.16 32.01 47.31
N ARG A 106 6.23 32.10 48.28
CA ARG A 106 6.28 31.31 49.51
C ARG A 106 6.33 29.82 49.20
N LEU A 107 5.43 29.31 48.36
CA LEU A 107 5.36 27.88 48.08
C LEU A 107 6.54 27.38 47.24
N TYR A 108 7.09 28.18 46.34
CA TYR A 108 8.33 27.82 45.63
C TYR A 108 9.52 27.72 46.58
N LEU A 109 9.67 28.68 47.49
CA LEU A 109 10.71 28.64 48.54
C LEU A 109 10.47 27.50 49.54
N LEU A 110 9.21 27.21 49.88
CA LEU A 110 8.86 26.10 50.74
C LEU A 110 9.22 24.76 50.10
N CYS A 111 9.00 24.60 48.78
CA CYS A 111 9.41 23.42 48.04
C CYS A 111 10.94 23.27 47.97
N THR A 112 11.69 24.36 47.76
CA THR A 112 13.17 24.30 47.77
C THR A 112 13.72 23.94 49.14
N VAL A 113 13.21 24.55 50.21
CA VAL A 113 13.65 24.23 51.58
C VAL A 113 13.18 22.83 51.97
N GLY A 114 11.98 22.42 51.59
CA GLY A 114 11.48 21.05 51.80
C GLY A 114 12.37 19.99 51.14
N SER A 115 12.91 20.28 49.94
CA SER A 115 13.94 19.45 49.28
C SER A 115 15.17 19.23 50.18
N VAL A 116 15.65 20.31 50.79
CA VAL A 116 16.83 20.30 51.68
C VAL A 116 16.48 19.61 53.01
N TYR A 117 15.26 19.81 53.51
CA TYR A 117 14.78 19.19 54.74
C TYR A 117 14.73 17.68 54.65
N ILE A 118 14.21 17.14 53.54
CA ILE A 118 14.24 15.69 53.27
C ILE A 118 15.68 15.19 53.18
N LYS A 119 16.55 15.89 52.44
CA LYS A 119 17.97 15.53 52.28
C LYS A 119 18.78 15.58 53.59
N SER A 120 18.38 16.44 54.53
CA SER A 120 19.04 16.57 55.84
C SER A 120 18.74 15.42 56.80
N LYS A 121 17.71 14.61 56.50
CA LYS A 121 17.21 13.49 57.35
C LYS A 121 16.73 13.94 58.74
N GLU A 122 16.48 15.23 58.95
CA GLU A 122 15.92 15.77 60.20
C GLU A 122 14.42 15.47 60.36
N ALA A 123 13.70 15.25 59.25
CA ALA A 123 12.30 14.82 59.24
C ALA A 123 12.09 13.69 58.21
N PRO A 124 11.11 12.80 58.44
CA PRO A 124 10.80 11.74 57.48
C PRO A 124 10.22 12.34 56.20
N ALA A 125 10.63 11.80 55.05
CA ALA A 125 10.24 12.30 53.74
C ALA A 125 8.71 12.35 53.56
N LYS A 126 7.98 11.36 54.12
CA LYS A 126 6.52 11.26 54.02
C LYS A 126 5.79 12.49 54.56
N ASP A 127 6.20 13.01 55.72
CA ASP A 127 5.48 14.10 56.39
C ASP A 127 5.71 15.42 55.65
N VAL A 128 6.95 15.67 55.21
CA VAL A 128 7.31 16.86 54.44
C VAL A 128 6.63 16.83 53.07
N LEU A 129 6.63 15.69 52.36
CA LEU A 129 5.99 15.56 51.05
C LEU A 129 4.47 15.72 51.14
N LYS A 130 3.84 15.16 52.17
CA LYS A 130 2.40 15.32 52.42
C LYS A 130 2.04 16.77 52.70
N ASP A 131 2.78 17.45 53.58
CA ASP A 131 2.55 18.87 53.87
C ASP A 131 2.72 19.73 52.61
N LEU A 132 3.81 19.53 51.83
CA LEU A 132 4.04 20.29 50.59
C LEU A 132 2.90 20.12 49.57
N VAL A 133 2.37 18.91 49.36
CA VAL A 133 1.25 18.68 48.42
C VAL A 133 -0.05 19.33 48.90
N GLU A 134 -0.31 19.29 50.20
CA GLU A 134 -1.48 19.93 50.82
C GLU A 134 -1.37 21.45 50.76
N MET A 135 -0.21 22.02 51.08
CA MET A 135 0.05 23.45 50.99
C MET A 135 -0.01 23.97 49.56
N CYS A 136 0.41 23.16 48.57
CA CYS A 136 0.23 23.47 47.15
C CYS A 136 -1.25 23.53 46.70
N ARG A 137 -2.22 23.06 47.50
CA ARG A 137 -3.66 23.30 47.22
C ARG A 137 -4.03 24.78 47.35
N GLY A 138 -3.21 25.60 47.99
CA GLY A 138 -3.44 27.05 48.11
C GLY A 138 -3.49 27.80 46.77
N ILE A 139 -2.93 27.23 45.68
CA ILE A 139 -2.95 27.85 44.35
C ILE A 139 -3.93 27.13 43.43
N GLN A 140 -5.07 27.78 43.21
CA GLN A 140 -6.15 27.27 42.35
C GLN A 140 -6.12 27.81 40.91
N HIS A 141 -5.19 28.72 40.59
CA HIS A 141 -5.01 29.25 39.24
C HIS A 141 -4.40 28.17 38.33
N PRO A 142 -5.01 27.79 37.18
CA PRO A 142 -4.57 26.68 36.33
C PRO A 142 -3.09 26.71 35.94
N LEU A 143 -2.66 27.79 35.27
CA LEU A 143 -1.28 27.90 34.76
C LEU A 143 -0.23 27.84 35.89
N ARG A 144 -0.33 28.78 36.85
CA ARG A 144 0.60 28.88 37.99
C ARG A 144 0.62 27.62 38.86
N GLY A 145 -0.54 27.01 39.09
CA GLY A 145 -0.66 25.77 39.86
C GLY A 145 -0.03 24.58 39.14
N LEU A 146 -0.21 24.45 37.82
CA LEU A 146 0.44 23.40 37.02
C LEU A 146 1.96 23.52 37.06
N PHE A 147 2.51 24.73 36.91
CA PHE A 147 3.96 24.96 36.97
C PHE A 147 4.54 24.76 38.38
N LEU A 148 3.85 25.20 39.43
CA LEU A 148 4.28 24.94 40.81
C LEU A 148 4.26 23.45 41.14
N ARG A 149 3.22 22.73 40.72
CA ARG A 149 3.13 21.27 40.95
C ARG A 149 4.11 20.49 40.10
N SER A 150 4.37 20.91 38.87
CA SER A 150 5.45 20.37 38.05
C SER A 150 6.82 20.62 38.69
N TYR A 151 7.01 21.77 39.35
CA TYR A 151 8.22 22.05 40.10
C TYR A 151 8.39 21.10 41.28
N LEU A 152 7.32 20.92 42.06
CA LEU A 152 7.28 19.97 43.17
C LEU A 152 7.66 18.56 42.71
N SER A 153 7.06 18.04 41.63
CA SER A 153 7.40 16.71 41.10
C SER A 153 8.86 16.58 40.67
N GLN A 154 9.46 17.65 40.13
CA GLN A 154 10.86 17.63 39.71
C GLN A 154 11.81 17.66 40.89
N ILE A 155 11.48 18.43 41.94
CA ILE A 155 12.26 18.50 43.17
C ILE A 155 12.11 17.23 44.01
N SER A 156 10.95 16.59 44.03
CA SER A 156 10.74 15.40 44.85
C SER A 156 11.26 14.12 44.21
N ARG A 157 11.56 14.10 42.90
CA ARG A 157 11.86 12.88 42.12
C ARG A 157 12.99 12.02 42.70
N ASP A 158 14.10 12.64 43.12
CA ASP A 158 15.26 11.96 43.72
C ASP A 158 15.09 11.64 45.21
N LYS A 159 13.92 11.93 45.79
CA LYS A 159 13.65 11.94 47.23
C LYS A 159 12.39 11.19 47.61
N LEU A 160 11.79 10.48 46.65
CA LEU A 160 10.66 9.62 46.92
C LEU A 160 11.15 8.37 47.67
N PRO A 161 10.40 7.91 48.69
CA PRO A 161 10.64 6.59 49.26
C PRO A 161 10.44 5.51 48.19
N ASP A 162 11.45 4.66 47.98
CA ASP A 162 11.45 3.55 47.03
C ASP A 162 12.32 2.41 47.57
N ILE A 163 12.19 1.21 47.03
CA ILE A 163 12.95 0.03 47.45
C ILE A 163 14.46 0.29 47.27
N GLY A 164 15.23 0.21 48.35
CA GLY A 164 16.67 0.47 48.32
C GLY A 164 17.07 1.94 48.26
N SER A 165 16.13 2.88 48.43
CA SER A 165 16.43 4.32 48.48
C SER A 165 16.92 4.74 49.87
N GLU A 166 17.74 5.80 49.94
CA GLU A 166 18.22 6.34 51.23
C GLU A 166 17.11 6.88 52.14
N TYR A 167 15.90 6.97 51.61
CA TYR A 167 14.69 7.46 52.25
C TYR A 167 13.67 6.34 52.48
N GLU A 168 14.07 5.08 52.29
CA GLU A 168 13.30 3.89 52.67
C GLU A 168 13.00 3.97 54.17
N GLY A 169 11.71 4.09 54.49
CA GLY A 169 11.20 4.17 55.85
C GLY A 169 10.54 2.85 56.26
N ASP A 170 9.44 2.94 57.01
CA ASP A 170 8.62 1.77 57.36
C ASP A 170 8.00 1.11 56.10
N ALA A 171 7.41 -0.08 56.27
CA ALA A 171 6.83 -0.90 55.19
C ALA A 171 5.78 -0.19 54.31
N ASP A 172 5.17 0.90 54.78
CA ASP A 172 4.18 1.70 54.04
C ASP A 172 4.78 2.88 53.25
N SER A 173 6.10 3.06 53.27
CA SER A 173 6.76 4.20 52.65
C SER A 173 6.54 4.29 51.13
N ILE A 174 6.42 3.16 50.44
CA ILE A 174 6.10 3.10 49.00
C ILE A 174 4.65 3.55 48.74
N ASN A 175 3.71 3.15 49.61
CA ASN A 175 2.30 3.58 49.51
C ASN A 175 2.19 5.10 49.67
N ASP A 176 2.94 5.69 50.60
CA ASP A 176 3.00 7.13 50.79
C ASP A 176 3.56 7.86 49.56
N ALA A 177 4.61 7.31 48.92
CA ALA A 177 5.17 7.84 47.69
C ALA A 177 4.16 7.81 46.53
N VAL A 178 3.48 6.67 46.36
CA VAL A 178 2.43 6.49 45.35
C VAL A 178 1.26 7.44 45.59
N GLU A 179 0.77 7.56 46.83
CA GLU A 179 -0.32 8.47 47.18
C GLU A 179 0.08 9.94 46.98
N PHE A 180 1.32 10.33 47.28
CA PHE A 180 1.85 11.65 46.97
C PHE A 180 1.78 11.97 45.47
N VAL A 181 2.29 11.07 44.63
CA VAL A 181 2.32 11.29 43.17
C VAL A 181 0.90 11.28 42.59
N LEU A 182 0.04 10.36 43.05
CA LEU A 182 -1.36 10.31 42.64
C LEU A 182 -2.14 11.55 43.06
N GLN A 183 -1.97 12.01 44.31
CA GLN A 183 -2.62 13.23 44.80
C GLN A 183 -2.17 14.45 44.01
N ASN A 184 -0.88 14.54 43.66
CA ASN A 184 -0.38 15.63 42.82
C ASN A 184 -0.93 15.54 41.39
N PHE A 185 -0.99 14.33 40.81
CA PHE A 185 -1.59 14.08 39.49
C PHE A 185 -3.08 14.47 39.46
N ILE A 186 -3.86 14.08 40.46
CA ILE A 186 -5.29 14.42 40.57
C ILE A 186 -5.49 15.93 40.60
N GLU A 187 -4.72 16.66 41.42
CA GLU A 187 -4.84 18.12 41.49
C GLU A 187 -4.37 18.81 40.21
N MET A 188 -3.29 18.33 39.57
CA MET A 188 -2.85 18.83 38.27
C MET A 188 -3.89 18.58 37.18
N ASN A 189 -4.51 17.40 37.16
CA ASN A 189 -5.59 17.08 36.22
C ASN A 189 -6.81 18.01 36.44
N LYS A 190 -7.21 18.26 37.69
CA LYS A 190 -8.29 19.21 38.02
C LYS A 190 -7.98 20.62 37.51
N LEU A 191 -6.75 21.11 37.70
CA LEU A 191 -6.32 22.43 37.21
C LEU A 191 -6.31 22.49 35.68
N TRP A 192 -5.82 21.43 35.03
CA TRP A 192 -5.76 21.31 33.59
C TRP A 192 -7.16 21.28 32.94
N VAL A 193 -8.12 20.57 33.54
CA VAL A 193 -9.54 20.59 33.12
C VAL A 193 -10.17 21.97 33.35
N ARG A 194 -9.88 22.60 34.50
CA ARG A 194 -10.39 23.95 34.83
C ARG A 194 -9.95 25.01 33.82
N MET A 195 -8.77 24.86 33.22
CA MET A 195 -8.27 25.75 32.18
C MET A 195 -9.24 25.87 30.98
N GLN A 196 -9.99 24.81 30.66
CA GLN A 196 -10.96 24.85 29.56
C GLN A 196 -12.19 25.70 29.89
N GLN A 197 -12.57 25.75 31.16
CA GLN A 197 -13.80 26.39 31.66
C GLN A 197 -13.60 27.88 31.97
N GLN A 198 -12.35 28.32 32.13
CA GLN A 198 -12.03 29.69 32.50
C GLN A 198 -11.95 30.60 31.27
N GLY A 199 -12.82 31.61 31.20
CA GLY A 199 -12.77 32.68 30.20
C GLY A 199 -13.90 32.65 29.16
N PRO A 200 -13.90 33.60 28.19
CA PRO A 200 -14.97 33.74 27.21
C PRO A 200 -15.07 32.52 26.27
N VAL A 201 -16.28 32.17 25.84
CA VAL A 201 -16.52 31.03 24.91
C VAL A 201 -15.80 31.20 23.57
N ARG A 202 -15.61 32.45 23.11
CA ARG A 202 -14.90 32.77 21.86
C ARG A 202 -13.45 32.29 21.82
N GLU A 203 -12.79 32.19 22.98
CA GLU A 203 -11.38 31.79 23.12
C GLU A 203 -11.22 30.29 23.45
N LYS A 204 -12.31 29.51 23.42
CA LYS A 204 -12.32 28.09 23.78
C LYS A 204 -11.38 27.25 22.92
N GLU A 205 -11.26 27.56 21.63
CA GLU A 205 -10.33 26.87 20.71
C GLU A 205 -8.87 27.20 21.01
N LYS A 206 -8.55 28.48 21.29
CA LYS A 206 -7.21 28.92 21.70
C LYS A 206 -6.78 28.21 22.99
N ARG A 207 -7.67 28.15 23.98
CA ARG A 207 -7.44 27.41 25.24
C ARG A 207 -7.28 25.91 25.03
N GLY A 208 -7.97 25.33 24.05
CA GLY A 208 -7.79 23.92 23.66
C GLY A 208 -6.35 23.63 23.19
N LYS A 209 -5.78 24.50 22.35
CA LYS A 209 -4.39 24.39 21.87
C LYS A 209 -3.39 24.58 23.01
N GLU A 210 -3.55 25.65 23.78
CA GLU A 210 -2.75 25.96 24.97
C GLU A 210 -2.77 24.82 26.01
N ARG A 211 -3.92 24.20 26.21
CA ARG A 211 -4.08 23.07 27.13
C ARG A 211 -3.33 21.84 26.64
N ASN A 212 -3.32 21.59 25.33
CA ASN A 212 -2.61 20.46 24.74
C ASN A 212 -1.08 20.58 24.94
N GLU A 213 -0.53 21.78 24.80
CA GLU A 213 0.88 22.06 25.06
C GLU A 213 1.27 21.76 26.52
N LEU A 214 0.36 22.00 27.46
CA LEU A 214 0.60 21.75 28.90
C LEU A 214 0.30 20.31 29.34
N ARG A 215 -0.20 19.44 28.45
CA ARG A 215 -0.49 18.03 28.79
C ARG A 215 0.73 17.35 29.40
N ASP A 216 1.90 17.56 28.82
CA ASP A 216 3.13 16.87 29.20
C ASP A 216 3.51 17.16 30.66
N LEU A 217 3.12 18.31 31.22
CA LEU A 217 3.35 18.63 32.63
C LEU A 217 2.54 17.73 33.56
N VAL A 218 1.26 17.49 33.23
CA VAL A 218 0.39 16.57 33.99
C VAL A 218 0.93 15.14 33.84
N GLY A 219 1.31 14.80 32.61
CA GLY A 219 1.81 13.51 32.24
C GLY A 219 3.09 13.08 32.96
N LYS A 220 4.02 14.00 33.21
CA LYS A 220 5.27 13.70 33.94
C LYS A 220 5.05 13.00 35.28
N ASN A 221 3.93 13.23 35.97
CA ASN A 221 3.60 12.50 37.21
C ASN A 221 3.39 11.01 36.96
N LEU A 222 2.72 10.66 35.86
CA LEU A 222 2.54 9.27 35.46
C LEU A 222 3.89 8.65 35.12
N HIS A 223 4.78 9.37 34.44
CA HIS A 223 6.15 8.87 34.20
C HIS A 223 6.93 8.62 35.49
N VAL A 224 6.76 9.48 36.52
CA VAL A 224 7.36 9.24 37.84
C VAL A 224 6.81 7.95 38.47
N LEU A 225 5.51 7.66 38.36
CA LEU A 225 4.95 6.39 38.84
C LEU A 225 5.57 5.16 38.17
N SER A 226 5.92 5.19 36.88
CA SER A 226 6.63 4.06 36.23
C SER A 226 8.06 3.87 36.72
N GLN A 227 8.66 4.89 37.30
CA GLN A 227 10.07 4.86 37.71
C GLN A 227 10.25 4.36 39.14
N ILE A 228 9.16 4.26 39.91
CA ILE A 228 9.19 3.70 41.26
C ILE A 228 9.29 2.19 41.11
N GLU A 229 10.42 1.61 41.49
CA GLU A 229 10.67 0.17 41.36
C GLU A 229 9.76 -0.63 42.30
N GLY A 230 9.37 -0.05 43.43
CA GLY A 230 8.45 -0.66 44.40
C GLY A 230 6.99 -0.80 43.97
N VAL A 231 6.62 -0.40 42.75
CA VAL A 231 5.25 -0.59 42.25
C VAL A 231 5.09 -2.00 41.68
N ASP A 232 4.68 -2.93 42.53
CA ASP A 232 4.32 -4.29 42.14
C ASP A 232 3.05 -4.33 41.27
N LEU A 233 2.85 -5.45 40.55
CA LEU A 233 1.67 -5.67 39.70
C LEU A 233 0.35 -5.55 40.47
N ASP A 234 0.31 -6.08 41.70
CA ASP A 234 -0.88 -6.03 42.56
C ASP A 234 -1.17 -4.60 43.03
N MET A 235 -0.13 -3.84 43.40
CA MET A 235 -0.24 -2.43 43.76
C MET A 235 -0.74 -1.58 42.58
N TYR A 236 -0.21 -1.85 41.39
CA TYR A 236 -0.65 -1.18 40.17
C TYR A 236 -2.13 -1.46 39.88
N LYS A 237 -2.55 -2.73 40.02
CA LYS A 237 -3.92 -3.18 39.69
C LYS A 237 -4.97 -2.71 40.69
N GLU A 238 -4.67 -2.78 41.98
CA GLU A 238 -5.65 -2.51 43.05
C GLU A 238 -5.66 -1.03 43.49
N THR A 239 -4.53 -0.31 43.35
CA THR A 239 -4.40 1.06 43.86
C THR A 239 -4.18 2.10 42.76
N VAL A 240 -3.14 1.95 41.94
CA VAL A 240 -2.73 3.00 40.98
C VAL A 240 -3.72 3.12 39.81
N LEU A 241 -4.04 2.00 39.16
CA LEU A 241 -4.88 1.97 37.98
C LEU A 241 -6.32 2.45 38.27
N PRO A 242 -7.02 2.01 39.34
CA PRO A 242 -8.36 2.49 39.64
C PRO A 242 -8.40 4.00 39.88
N ARG A 243 -7.42 4.57 40.58
CA ARG A 243 -7.33 6.02 40.86
C ARG A 243 -7.10 6.85 39.59
N ILE A 244 -6.25 6.38 38.67
CA ILE A 244 -6.05 7.03 37.36
C ILE A 244 -7.34 6.93 36.54
N LEU A 245 -8.00 5.76 36.52
CA LEU A 245 -9.24 5.55 35.81
C LEU A 245 -10.39 6.40 36.35
N GLU A 246 -10.49 6.57 37.66
CA GLU A 246 -11.44 7.49 38.30
C GLU A 246 -11.29 8.91 37.76
N GLN A 247 -10.06 9.39 37.57
CA GLN A 247 -9.82 10.71 36.98
C GLN A 247 -10.24 10.77 35.51
N ILE A 248 -9.96 9.74 34.71
CA ILE A 248 -10.36 9.67 33.30
C ILE A 248 -11.89 9.65 33.17
N ILE A 249 -12.60 8.91 34.02
CA ILE A 249 -14.07 8.82 34.03
C ILE A 249 -14.71 10.09 34.61
N ALA A 250 -14.06 10.76 35.56
CA ALA A 250 -14.56 11.99 36.16
C ALA A 250 -14.41 13.22 35.24
N CYS A 251 -13.39 13.25 34.38
CA CYS A 251 -13.12 14.36 33.44
C CYS A 251 -14.34 14.76 32.58
N PRO A 252 -15.08 13.84 31.94
CA PRO A 252 -16.28 14.17 31.17
C PRO A 252 -17.43 14.80 31.98
N ARG A 253 -17.58 14.47 33.27
CA ARG A 253 -18.72 14.93 34.09
C ARG A 253 -18.58 16.37 34.58
N LEU A 254 -17.38 16.92 34.54
CA LEU A 254 -17.10 18.28 35.02
C LEU A 254 -17.30 19.34 33.94
N SER A 255 -17.28 18.98 32.65
CA SER A 255 -17.52 19.89 31.53
C SER A 255 -18.88 19.59 30.88
N ASN A 256 -19.85 20.51 31.04
CA ASN A 256 -21.16 20.42 30.37
C ASN A 256 -21.07 20.54 28.83
N ASP A 257 -19.88 20.78 28.27
CA ASP A 257 -19.63 20.80 26.85
C ASP A 257 -18.74 19.62 26.45
N VAL A 258 -19.29 18.77 25.59
CA VAL A 258 -18.66 17.65 24.93
C VAL A 258 -17.62 18.16 23.92
N ASP A 259 -16.40 18.44 24.37
CA ASP A 259 -15.26 18.60 23.45
C ASP A 259 -14.30 17.42 23.58
N ASP A 260 -14.18 16.69 22.48
CA ASP A 260 -13.29 15.57 22.09
C ASP A 260 -11.86 15.63 22.67
N TYR A 261 -11.39 16.82 23.01
CA TYR A 261 -9.99 17.14 23.28
C TYR A 261 -9.55 16.79 24.72
N ASN A 262 -10.48 16.66 25.69
CA ASN A 262 -10.16 16.51 27.13
C ASN A 262 -9.66 15.10 27.49
N VAL A 263 -10.32 14.07 26.94
CA VAL A 263 -10.03 12.67 27.28
C VAL A 263 -8.96 12.09 26.35
N THR A 264 -9.03 12.43 25.06
CA THR A 264 -8.08 12.00 24.03
C THR A 264 -6.65 12.39 24.41
N SER A 265 -6.45 13.61 24.90
CA SER A 265 -5.13 14.13 25.25
C SER A 265 -4.48 13.32 26.39
N LEU A 266 -5.18 13.01 27.50
CA LEU A 266 -4.62 12.21 28.61
C LEU A 266 -4.47 10.71 28.26
N VAL A 267 -5.37 10.17 27.44
CA VAL A 267 -5.31 8.79 26.98
C VAL A 267 -4.19 8.58 25.95
N ASP A 268 -3.96 9.53 25.04
CA ASP A 268 -2.84 9.53 24.11
C ASP A 268 -1.50 9.52 24.85
N TYR A 269 -1.39 10.27 25.95
CA TYR A 269 -0.17 10.29 26.76
C TYR A 269 0.04 9.01 27.56
N LEU A 270 -1.04 8.39 28.06
CA LEU A 270 -0.97 7.04 28.65
C LEU A 270 -0.54 5.98 27.61
N ASN A 271 -0.92 6.16 26.35
CA ASN A 271 -0.49 5.31 25.24
C ASN A 271 0.99 5.53 24.89
N GLU A 272 1.49 6.77 24.89
CA GLU A 272 2.91 7.12 24.72
C GLU A 272 3.79 6.55 25.86
N LEU A 273 3.30 6.54 27.10
CA LEU A 273 4.05 6.10 28.29
C LEU A 273 4.02 4.59 28.60
N ASN A 274 3.69 3.77 27.62
CA ASN A 274 3.79 2.33 27.73
C ASN A 274 2.84 1.60 28.74
N TYR A 275 1.77 2.21 29.26
CA TYR A 275 0.94 1.59 30.32
C TYR A 275 -0.08 0.55 29.82
N LYS A 276 -0.24 -0.54 30.60
CA LYS A 276 -1.17 -1.66 30.33
C LYS A 276 -2.60 -1.29 30.74
N VAL A 277 -3.27 -0.41 30.00
CA VAL A 277 -4.67 -0.05 30.30
C VAL A 277 -5.63 -0.84 29.42
N ILE A 278 -6.10 -1.99 29.93
CA ILE A 278 -7.32 -2.65 29.44
C ILE A 278 -8.50 -2.05 30.21
N LEU A 279 -8.98 -0.86 29.84
CA LEU A 279 -10.28 -0.36 30.34
C LEU A 279 -10.81 0.77 29.45
N VAL A 280 -11.44 0.37 28.36
CA VAL A 280 -12.06 1.23 27.35
C VAL A 280 -13.60 1.26 27.38
N PRO A 281 -14.35 0.28 27.92
CA PRO A 281 -15.82 0.32 27.85
C PRO A 281 -16.52 1.41 28.70
N LEU A 282 -15.79 2.18 29.52
CA LEU A 282 -16.37 3.21 30.39
C LEU A 282 -16.10 4.64 29.91
N ILE A 283 -15.40 4.79 28.77
CA ILE A 283 -15.07 6.09 28.20
C ILE A 283 -16.27 6.57 27.37
N ASN A 284 -16.63 7.84 27.57
CA ASN A 284 -17.73 8.53 26.89
C ASN A 284 -17.75 8.22 25.38
N PRO A 285 -18.91 7.96 24.75
CA PRO A 285 -19.04 7.65 23.32
C PRO A 285 -18.43 8.70 22.37
N ASN A 286 -18.15 9.92 22.85
CA ASN A 286 -17.57 11.01 22.06
C ASN A 286 -16.04 11.14 22.15
N VAL A 287 -15.32 10.10 22.59
CA VAL A 287 -13.86 10.05 22.58
C VAL A 287 -13.41 9.15 21.43
N ASP A 288 -12.29 9.46 20.78
CA ASP A 288 -11.69 8.64 19.71
C ASP A 288 -11.10 7.31 20.25
N ILE A 289 -12.01 6.43 20.69
CA ILE A 289 -11.72 5.09 21.22
C ILE A 289 -11.00 4.23 20.18
N LYS A 290 -11.24 4.51 18.89
CA LYS A 290 -10.57 3.83 17.79
C LYS A 290 -9.06 3.97 17.90
N THR A 291 -8.54 5.20 17.99
CA THR A 291 -7.09 5.44 18.02
C THR A 291 -6.42 4.77 19.22
N VAL A 292 -7.08 4.81 20.38
CA VAL A 292 -6.58 4.21 21.64
C VAL A 292 -6.47 2.69 21.52
N LEU A 293 -7.54 2.02 21.11
CA LEU A 293 -7.55 0.56 20.97
C LEU A 293 -6.60 0.09 19.87
N SER A 294 -6.51 0.83 18.75
CA SER A 294 -5.56 0.54 17.68
C SER A 294 -4.11 0.62 18.18
N GLN A 295 -3.72 1.71 18.86
CA GLN A 295 -2.36 1.86 19.41
C GLN A 295 -2.02 0.80 20.45
N LEU A 296 -2.96 0.42 21.31
CA LEU A 296 -2.77 -0.63 22.30
C LEU A 296 -2.53 -2.00 21.61
N MET A 297 -3.36 -2.35 20.63
CA MET A 297 -3.20 -3.59 19.86
C MET A 297 -1.88 -3.60 19.09
N ASP A 298 -1.49 -2.47 18.49
CA ASP A 298 -0.23 -2.34 17.77
C ASP A 298 0.99 -2.50 18.70
N ARG A 299 0.95 -1.91 19.90
CA ARG A 299 2.00 -2.11 20.92
C ARG A 299 2.11 -3.54 21.39
N LEU A 300 0.98 -4.16 21.76
CA LEU A 300 0.98 -5.55 22.23
C LEU A 300 1.45 -6.50 21.12
N SER A 301 1.06 -6.25 19.88
CA SER A 301 1.50 -7.04 18.73
C SER A 301 3.00 -6.87 18.45
N SER A 302 3.53 -5.66 18.62
CA SER A 302 4.97 -5.38 18.47
C SER A 302 5.77 -6.03 19.60
N TYR A 303 5.29 -5.95 20.83
CA TYR A 303 5.89 -6.62 21.99
C TYR A 303 5.91 -8.14 21.82
N ALA A 304 4.82 -8.73 21.36
CA ALA A 304 4.74 -10.16 21.06
C ALA A 304 5.70 -10.59 19.93
N THR A 305 6.03 -9.68 19.00
CA THR A 305 7.02 -9.94 17.95
C THR A 305 8.45 -9.88 18.50
N THR A 306 8.73 -8.96 19.43
CA THR A 306 10.06 -8.81 20.05
C THR A 306 10.35 -9.85 21.12
N SER A 307 9.34 -10.31 21.86
CA SER A 307 9.48 -11.26 22.98
C SER A 307 8.54 -12.46 22.78
N PRO A 308 8.97 -13.52 22.06
CA PRO A 308 8.13 -14.68 21.78
C PRO A 308 7.77 -15.50 23.03
N GLU A 309 8.48 -15.31 24.15
CA GLU A 309 8.23 -15.96 25.44
C GLU A 309 6.87 -15.59 26.05
N VAL A 310 6.27 -14.47 25.63
CA VAL A 310 4.99 -13.96 26.16
C VAL A 310 3.78 -14.51 25.38
N LEU A 311 4.00 -15.14 24.21
CA LEU A 311 2.92 -15.71 23.39
C LEU A 311 2.04 -16.74 24.15
N PRO A 312 2.59 -17.63 25.00
CA PRO A 312 1.80 -18.53 25.83
C PRO A 312 0.95 -17.80 26.88
N GLU A 313 1.43 -16.70 27.45
CA GLU A 313 0.66 -15.89 28.40
C GLU A 313 -0.54 -15.22 27.71
N PHE A 314 -0.36 -14.70 26.48
CA PHE A 314 -1.46 -14.15 25.70
C PHE A 314 -2.54 -15.19 25.36
N LEU A 315 -2.14 -16.44 25.11
CA LEU A 315 -3.04 -17.58 24.94
C LEU A 315 -3.80 -17.90 26.24
N GLN A 316 -3.12 -17.92 27.38
CA GLN A 316 -3.75 -18.18 28.69
C GLN A 316 -4.75 -17.08 29.11
N VAL A 317 -4.46 -15.82 28.77
CA VAL A 317 -5.31 -14.67 29.12
C VAL A 317 -6.51 -14.53 28.16
N GLU A 318 -6.58 -15.34 27.10
CA GLU A 318 -7.57 -15.24 26.02
C GLU A 318 -7.67 -13.81 25.45
N ALA A 319 -6.51 -13.21 25.15
CA ALA A 319 -6.42 -11.80 24.77
C ALA A 319 -7.33 -11.46 23.57
N PHE A 320 -7.38 -12.33 22.56
CA PHE A 320 -8.27 -12.17 21.41
C PHE A 320 -9.76 -12.08 21.81
N ALA A 321 -10.24 -12.98 22.66
CA ALA A 321 -11.64 -13.00 23.07
C ALA A 321 -12.00 -11.74 23.86
N LYS A 322 -11.09 -11.25 24.72
CA LYS A 322 -11.26 -10.00 25.47
C LYS A 322 -11.30 -8.78 24.55
N PHE A 323 -10.38 -8.69 23.58
CA PHE A 323 -10.38 -7.59 22.60
C PHE A 323 -11.60 -7.62 21.69
N SER A 324 -11.98 -8.79 21.17
CA SER A 324 -13.16 -8.97 20.32
C SER A 324 -14.44 -8.56 21.07
N LYS A 325 -14.61 -9.01 22.32
CA LYS A 325 -15.73 -8.61 23.18
C LYS A 325 -15.72 -7.11 23.52
N ALA A 326 -14.54 -6.54 23.77
CA ALA A 326 -14.41 -5.10 24.05
C ALA A 326 -14.77 -4.25 22.83
N ILE A 327 -14.27 -4.60 21.64
CA ILE A 327 -14.60 -3.92 20.39
C ILE A 327 -16.10 -4.02 20.09
N GLY A 328 -16.70 -5.21 20.27
CA GLY A 328 -18.14 -5.40 20.15
C GLY A 328 -18.94 -4.46 21.06
N LYS A 329 -18.59 -4.40 22.35
CA LYS A 329 -19.23 -3.50 23.32
C LYS A 329 -19.04 -2.01 22.98
N VAL A 330 -17.88 -1.62 22.47
CA VAL A 330 -17.60 -0.23 22.05
C VAL A 330 -18.46 0.14 20.84
N ILE A 331 -18.57 -0.75 19.86
CA ILE A 331 -19.40 -0.52 18.66
C ILE A 331 -20.90 -0.48 19.02
N GLU A 332 -21.35 -1.25 20.01
CA GLU A 332 -22.72 -1.21 20.52
C GLU A 332 -23.01 0.05 21.34
N ALA A 333 -22.03 0.53 22.12
CA ALA A 333 -22.17 1.73 22.95
C ALA A 333 -22.16 3.04 22.15
N GLN A 334 -21.54 3.06 20.96
CA GLN A 334 -21.51 4.21 20.06
C GLN A 334 -22.57 4.09 18.95
N VAL A 335 -23.73 4.72 19.16
CA VAL A 335 -24.88 4.67 18.24
C VAL A 335 -24.55 5.26 16.84
N ASP A 336 -23.69 6.29 16.78
CA ASP A 336 -23.31 7.01 15.54
C ASP A 336 -21.87 6.70 15.05
N MET A 337 -21.27 5.55 15.39
CA MET A 337 -19.91 5.24 14.93
C MET A 337 -19.85 5.14 13.39
N PRO A 338 -18.99 5.93 12.71
CA PRO A 338 -18.78 5.80 11.27
C PRO A 338 -18.26 4.41 10.90
N VAL A 339 -18.66 3.89 9.73
CA VAL A 339 -18.22 2.57 9.24
C VAL A 339 -16.69 2.47 9.17
N VAL A 340 -16.01 3.56 8.77
CA VAL A 340 -14.54 3.67 8.79
C VAL A 340 -13.96 3.36 10.16
N GLY A 341 -14.61 3.82 11.23
CA GLY A 341 -14.14 3.63 12.60
C GLY A 341 -14.16 2.17 13.02
N ALA A 342 -15.30 1.50 12.79
CA ALA A 342 -15.46 0.08 13.08
C ALA A 342 -14.50 -0.79 12.26
N VAL A 343 -14.36 -0.51 10.96
CA VAL A 343 -13.44 -1.27 10.09
C VAL A 343 -11.99 -1.10 10.54
N THR A 344 -11.55 0.11 10.91
CA THR A 344 -10.17 0.27 11.41
C THR A 344 -9.91 -0.51 12.69
N LEU A 345 -10.87 -0.58 13.62
CA LEU A 345 -10.73 -1.43 14.81
C LEU A 345 -10.58 -2.92 14.44
N TYR A 346 -11.35 -3.39 13.46
CA TYR A 346 -11.20 -4.75 12.94
C TYR A 346 -9.86 -4.97 12.23
N VAL A 347 -9.33 -3.98 11.49
CA VAL A 347 -7.99 -4.05 10.88
C VAL A 347 -6.90 -4.19 11.95
N SER A 348 -6.96 -3.39 13.02
CA SER A 348 -6.01 -3.50 14.13
C SER A 348 -6.15 -4.84 14.87
N LEU A 349 -7.37 -5.32 15.10
CA LEU A 349 -7.61 -6.64 15.71
C LEU A 349 -7.08 -7.78 14.83
N LEU A 350 -7.29 -7.69 13.52
CA LEU A 350 -6.79 -8.67 12.56
C LEU A 350 -5.26 -8.69 12.54
N THR A 351 -4.63 -7.51 12.50
CA THR A 351 -3.17 -7.36 12.52
C THR A 351 -2.57 -7.93 13.81
N PHE A 352 -3.20 -7.66 14.96
CA PHE A 352 -2.85 -8.28 16.23
C PHE A 352 -2.95 -9.81 16.17
N THR A 353 -4.07 -10.33 15.66
CA THR A 353 -4.31 -11.78 15.55
C THR A 353 -3.28 -12.46 14.66
N LEU A 354 -2.95 -11.87 13.50
CA LEU A 354 -1.97 -12.39 12.56
C LEU A 354 -0.53 -12.38 13.10
N ARG A 355 -0.23 -11.50 14.07
CA ARG A 355 1.09 -11.42 14.72
C ARG A 355 1.21 -12.34 15.93
N VAL A 356 0.15 -12.45 16.74
CA VAL A 356 0.16 -13.19 18.01
C VAL A 356 -0.30 -14.65 17.83
N HIS A 357 -1.23 -14.92 16.92
CA HIS A 357 -1.81 -16.24 16.67
C HIS A 357 -1.86 -16.57 15.16
N PRO A 358 -0.70 -16.76 14.49
CA PRO A 358 -0.67 -17.04 13.05
C PRO A 358 -1.42 -18.32 12.67
N ASP A 359 -1.40 -19.34 13.53
CA ASP A 359 -1.94 -20.68 13.23
C ASP A 359 -3.48 -20.77 13.41
N ARG A 360 -4.12 -19.77 14.04
CA ARG A 360 -5.56 -19.80 14.35
C ARG A 360 -6.38 -19.07 13.29
N LEU A 361 -6.65 -19.77 12.19
CA LEU A 361 -7.52 -19.30 11.10
C LEU A 361 -8.95 -18.98 11.58
N ASP A 362 -9.45 -19.66 12.61
CA ASP A 362 -10.77 -19.40 13.18
C ASP A 362 -10.93 -17.94 13.66
N TYR A 363 -9.88 -17.38 14.25
CA TYR A 363 -9.90 -16.02 14.79
C TYR A 363 -9.91 -14.98 13.65
N VAL A 364 -9.15 -15.25 12.59
CA VAL A 364 -9.14 -14.45 11.36
C VAL A 364 -10.55 -14.44 10.74
N ASP A 365 -11.18 -15.61 10.59
CA ASP A 365 -12.53 -15.71 10.02
C ASP A 365 -13.59 -15.05 10.91
N GLN A 366 -13.45 -15.12 12.24
CA GLN A 366 -14.33 -14.43 13.17
C GLN A 366 -14.27 -12.90 13.02
N VAL A 367 -13.07 -12.32 12.83
CA VAL A 367 -12.92 -10.86 12.61
C VAL A 367 -13.56 -10.45 11.28
N LEU A 368 -13.34 -11.22 10.21
CA LEU A 368 -13.98 -10.99 8.91
C LEU A 368 -15.50 -11.10 9.02
N GLY A 369 -16.02 -12.12 9.71
CA GLY A 369 -17.44 -12.30 9.97
C GLY A 369 -18.06 -11.16 10.80
N ALA A 370 -17.35 -10.64 11.80
CA ALA A 370 -17.77 -9.47 12.56
C ALA A 370 -17.84 -8.19 11.69
N CYS A 371 -16.90 -8.04 10.75
CA CYS A 371 -16.92 -6.98 9.76
C CYS A 371 -18.15 -7.10 8.85
N VAL A 372 -18.44 -8.31 8.32
CA VAL A 372 -19.64 -8.57 7.50
C VAL A 372 -20.93 -8.21 8.25
N LYS A 373 -21.06 -8.58 9.53
CA LYS A 373 -22.24 -8.23 10.35
C LYS A 373 -22.44 -6.72 10.52
N LYS A 374 -21.35 -5.93 10.54
CA LYS A 374 -21.46 -4.46 10.61
C LYS A 374 -21.75 -3.84 9.23
N LEU A 375 -21.31 -4.49 8.16
CA LEU A 375 -21.58 -4.08 6.78
C LEU A 375 -22.97 -4.50 6.28
N SER A 376 -23.56 -5.55 6.86
CA SER A 376 -24.92 -6.02 6.55
C SER A 376 -25.95 -4.97 6.97
N GLY A 377 -26.29 -4.08 6.04
CA GLY A 377 -27.16 -2.91 6.24
C GLY A 377 -26.87 -1.77 5.26
N ASN A 378 -25.66 -1.71 4.69
CA ASN A 378 -25.28 -0.72 3.67
C ASN A 378 -25.22 -1.36 2.28
N ALA A 379 -26.00 -0.83 1.32
CA ALA A 379 -26.19 -1.44 0.00
C ALA A 379 -24.94 -1.44 -0.91
N LYS A 380 -23.96 -0.54 -0.65
CA LYS A 380 -22.60 -0.47 -1.22
C LYS A 380 -21.84 0.67 -0.55
N LEU A 381 -20.55 0.48 -0.29
CA LEU A 381 -19.72 1.51 0.36
C LEU A 381 -19.31 2.59 -0.65
N GLN A 382 -19.72 3.83 -0.41
CA GLN A 382 -19.31 4.99 -1.22
C GLN A 382 -18.16 5.79 -0.60
N ASP A 383 -17.87 5.61 0.70
CA ASP A 383 -16.81 6.34 1.38
C ASP A 383 -15.42 5.79 1.00
N SER A 384 -14.63 6.61 0.31
CA SER A 384 -13.25 6.31 -0.09
C SER A 384 -12.32 5.97 1.09
N ARG A 385 -12.60 6.47 2.29
CA ARG A 385 -11.80 6.15 3.48
C ARG A 385 -12.13 4.76 4.01
N ALA A 386 -13.41 4.36 3.97
CA ALA A 386 -13.85 3.04 4.41
C ALA A 386 -13.33 1.96 3.47
N THR A 387 -13.40 2.18 2.16
CA THR A 387 -12.92 1.22 1.16
C THR A 387 -11.42 0.98 1.28
N LYS A 388 -10.60 2.01 1.52
CA LYS A 388 -9.16 1.86 1.81
C LYS A 388 -8.89 0.97 3.03
N GLN A 389 -9.70 1.09 4.08
CA GLN A 389 -9.55 0.28 5.29
C GLN A 389 -9.97 -1.18 5.06
N ILE A 390 -10.99 -1.43 4.24
CA ILE A 390 -11.35 -2.80 3.85
C ILE A 390 -10.29 -3.44 2.96
N VAL A 391 -9.71 -2.67 2.03
CA VAL A 391 -8.54 -3.13 1.25
C VAL A 391 -7.40 -3.53 2.18
N ALA A 392 -7.11 -2.73 3.21
CA ALA A 392 -6.10 -3.08 4.21
C ALA A 392 -6.47 -4.34 5.01
N LEU A 393 -7.74 -4.49 5.40
CA LEU A 393 -8.26 -5.68 6.09
C LEU A 393 -8.05 -6.96 5.26
N LEU A 394 -8.35 -6.92 3.96
CA LEU A 394 -8.23 -8.07 3.06
C LEU A 394 -6.79 -8.33 2.62
N SER A 395 -5.93 -7.32 2.65
CA SER A 395 -4.51 -7.45 2.29
C SER A 395 -3.67 -8.04 3.42
N ALA A 396 -4.00 -7.75 4.69
CA ALA A 396 -3.20 -8.20 5.83
C ALA A 396 -2.99 -9.73 5.92
N PRO A 397 -4.02 -10.59 5.69
CA PRO A 397 -3.80 -12.04 5.64
C PRO A 397 -2.93 -12.48 4.46
N LEU A 398 -3.07 -11.82 3.29
CA LEU A 398 -2.34 -12.15 2.07
C LEU A 398 -0.84 -11.85 2.18
N GLU A 399 -0.46 -10.86 2.98
CA GLU A 399 0.95 -10.53 3.24
C GLU A 399 1.59 -11.46 4.27
N LYS A 400 0.81 -12.00 5.21
CA LYS A 400 1.34 -12.78 6.33
C LYS A 400 1.40 -14.28 6.06
N TYR A 401 0.41 -14.85 5.37
CA TYR A 401 0.38 -16.27 5.06
C TYR A 401 1.28 -16.60 3.86
N SER A 402 2.13 -17.62 4.00
CA SER A 402 2.94 -18.15 2.90
C SER A 402 2.08 -18.83 1.84
N ASP A 403 1.06 -19.57 2.29
CA ASP A 403 0.04 -20.18 1.44
C ASP A 403 -1.21 -19.30 1.37
N ILE A 404 -1.41 -18.68 0.21
CA ILE A 404 -2.52 -17.74 -0.03
C ILE A 404 -3.87 -18.47 -0.14
N VAL A 405 -3.84 -19.78 -0.43
CA VAL A 405 -5.06 -20.60 -0.51
C VAL A 405 -5.76 -20.63 0.83
N THR A 406 -5.01 -20.79 1.92
CA THR A 406 -5.57 -20.77 3.28
C THR A 406 -6.33 -19.49 3.60
N ALA A 407 -5.90 -18.35 3.06
CA ALA A 407 -6.58 -17.07 3.23
C ALA A 407 -7.83 -16.95 2.33
N LEU A 408 -7.80 -17.52 1.12
CA LEU A 408 -8.91 -17.51 0.17
C LEU A 408 -10.01 -18.52 0.51
N GLU A 409 -9.67 -19.60 1.22
CA GLU A 409 -10.62 -20.62 1.70
C GLU A 409 -11.44 -20.17 2.91
N LEU A 410 -11.09 -19.03 3.54
CA LEU A 410 -11.84 -18.47 4.66
C LEU A 410 -13.28 -18.15 4.26
N SER A 411 -14.23 -18.65 5.05
CA SER A 411 -15.65 -18.64 4.72
C SER A 411 -16.23 -17.23 4.54
N ASN A 412 -15.74 -16.25 5.29
CA ASN A 412 -16.22 -14.87 5.25
C ASN A 412 -15.38 -13.96 4.33
N TYR A 413 -14.27 -14.42 3.76
CA TYR A 413 -13.44 -13.62 2.86
C TYR A 413 -14.19 -13.20 1.58
N PRO A 414 -14.87 -14.12 0.85
CA PRO A 414 -15.67 -13.76 -0.32
C PRO A 414 -16.83 -12.80 0.04
N ARG A 415 -17.43 -12.99 1.22
CA ARG A 415 -18.56 -12.17 1.69
C ARG A 415 -18.18 -10.71 1.91
N VAL A 416 -16.95 -10.43 2.34
CA VAL A 416 -16.46 -9.04 2.45
C VAL A 416 -16.24 -8.44 1.05
N MET A 417 -15.79 -9.26 0.10
CA MET A 417 -15.56 -8.82 -1.29
C MET A 417 -16.86 -8.39 -1.99
N ASP A 418 -18.00 -9.01 -1.66
CA ASP A 418 -19.32 -8.67 -2.24
C ASP A 418 -19.78 -7.22 -1.94
N TYR A 419 -19.26 -6.60 -0.87
CA TYR A 419 -19.61 -5.22 -0.48
C TYR A 419 -18.72 -4.15 -1.13
N LEU A 420 -17.69 -4.56 -1.89
CA LEU A 420 -16.80 -3.67 -2.62
C LEU A 420 -17.44 -3.17 -3.91
N ASP A 421 -17.08 -1.95 -4.31
CA ASP A 421 -17.44 -1.41 -5.62
C ASP A 421 -16.51 -1.95 -6.71
N ASN A 422 -16.95 -1.89 -7.97
CA ASN A 422 -16.20 -2.46 -9.09
C ASN A 422 -14.78 -1.88 -9.21
N SER A 423 -14.53 -0.64 -8.76
CA SER A 423 -13.19 -0.05 -8.81
C SER A 423 -12.26 -0.65 -7.75
N THR A 424 -12.73 -0.87 -6.53
CA THR A 424 -11.93 -1.45 -5.44
C THR A 424 -11.78 -2.96 -5.56
N THR A 425 -12.78 -3.65 -6.12
CA THR A 425 -12.66 -5.07 -6.49
C THR A 425 -11.51 -5.29 -7.48
N LYS A 426 -11.32 -4.38 -8.45
CA LYS A 426 -10.14 -4.42 -9.36
C LYS A 426 -8.84 -4.27 -8.58
N VAL A 427 -8.76 -3.31 -7.65
CA VAL A 427 -7.56 -3.09 -6.81
C VAL A 427 -7.25 -4.34 -5.99
N MET A 428 -8.24 -4.93 -5.31
CA MET A 428 -8.01 -6.15 -4.54
C MET A 428 -7.65 -7.36 -5.40
N ALA A 429 -8.29 -7.52 -6.56
CA ALA A 429 -7.95 -8.57 -7.51
C ALA A 429 -6.48 -8.45 -7.96
N LEU A 430 -5.99 -7.24 -8.22
CA LEU A 430 -4.58 -6.99 -8.52
C LEU A 430 -3.67 -7.32 -7.34
N VAL A 431 -4.03 -6.93 -6.12
CA VAL A 431 -3.27 -7.26 -4.91
C VAL A 431 -3.18 -8.78 -4.70
N ILE A 432 -4.28 -9.50 -4.83
CA ILE A 432 -4.32 -10.97 -4.74
C ILE A 432 -3.40 -11.60 -5.80
N ILE A 433 -3.51 -11.17 -7.06
CA ILE A 433 -2.66 -11.66 -8.15
C ILE A 433 -1.18 -11.38 -7.85
N GLN A 434 -0.85 -10.17 -7.40
CA GLN A 434 0.52 -9.80 -7.06
C GLN A 434 1.07 -10.64 -5.90
N SER A 435 0.28 -10.89 -4.86
CA SER A 435 0.69 -11.75 -3.74
C SER A 435 0.91 -13.20 -4.20
N ILE A 436 0.02 -13.75 -5.03
CA ILE A 436 0.15 -15.12 -5.58
C ILE A 436 1.39 -15.25 -6.47
N MET A 437 1.76 -14.18 -7.19
CA MET A 437 2.96 -14.15 -8.01
C MET A 437 4.25 -13.95 -7.19
N LYS A 438 4.20 -13.23 -6.06
CA LYS A 438 5.35 -13.04 -5.16
C LYS A 438 5.70 -14.32 -4.39
N ASN A 439 4.71 -15.06 -3.90
CA ASN A 439 4.92 -16.33 -3.19
C ASN A 439 5.18 -17.46 -4.21
N THR A 440 6.45 -17.60 -4.61
CA THR A 440 6.97 -18.67 -5.49
C THR A 440 7.25 -19.99 -4.74
N ALA A 441 6.87 -20.09 -3.47
CA ALA A 441 7.25 -21.21 -2.60
C ALA A 441 6.37 -22.46 -2.82
N CYS A 442 6.94 -23.42 -3.55
CA CYS A 442 6.57 -24.84 -3.64
C CYS A 442 5.25 -25.21 -4.34
N ILE A 443 5.36 -25.38 -5.66
CA ILE A 443 4.38 -26.00 -6.56
C ILE A 443 4.30 -27.51 -6.28
N SER A 444 3.24 -27.97 -5.60
CA SER A 444 2.86 -29.38 -5.39
C SER A 444 1.39 -29.59 -5.74
N THR A 445 0.91 -30.83 -5.81
CA THR A 445 -0.39 -31.28 -6.39
C THR A 445 -1.67 -30.48 -6.04
N SER A 446 -1.63 -29.58 -5.05
CA SER A 446 -2.55 -28.45 -4.77
C SER A 446 -2.71 -27.45 -5.94
N ASP A 447 -1.72 -27.33 -6.83
CA ASP A 447 -1.66 -26.27 -7.87
C ASP A 447 -2.89 -26.21 -8.81
N LYS A 448 -3.58 -27.32 -9.08
CA LYS A 448 -4.73 -27.29 -10.01
C LYS A 448 -5.91 -26.48 -9.46
N GLU A 449 -6.14 -26.54 -8.15
CA GLU A 449 -7.24 -25.84 -7.49
C GLU A 449 -6.91 -24.36 -7.34
N GLU A 450 -5.66 -24.03 -7.01
CA GLU A 450 -5.12 -22.67 -7.00
C GLU A 450 -5.25 -21.98 -8.35
N GLN A 451 -4.80 -22.64 -9.41
CA GLN A 451 -4.89 -22.09 -10.77
C GLN A 451 -6.35 -22.00 -11.24
N SER A 452 -7.24 -22.86 -10.77
CA SER A 452 -8.70 -22.77 -11.03
C SER A 452 -9.33 -21.56 -10.33
N SER A 453 -8.91 -21.25 -9.10
CA SER A 453 -9.33 -20.03 -8.39
C SER A 453 -8.82 -18.77 -9.09
N VAL A 454 -7.58 -18.76 -9.55
CA VAL A 454 -7.02 -17.64 -10.35
C VAL A 454 -7.78 -17.47 -11.66
N ALA A 455 -8.09 -18.56 -12.36
CA ALA A 455 -8.91 -18.53 -13.58
C ALA A 455 -10.32 -17.96 -13.32
N ARG A 456 -10.97 -18.36 -12.22
CA ARG A 456 -12.26 -17.79 -11.78
C ARG A 456 -12.14 -16.29 -11.53
N LEU A 457 -11.09 -15.85 -10.85
CA LEU A 457 -10.85 -14.44 -10.55
C LEU A 457 -10.63 -13.61 -11.83
N ILE A 458 -9.89 -14.14 -12.81
CA ILE A 458 -9.72 -13.51 -14.13
C ILE A 458 -11.07 -13.39 -14.87
N HIS A 459 -11.97 -14.36 -14.71
CA HIS A 459 -13.32 -14.29 -15.28
C HIS A 459 -14.25 -13.32 -14.53
N MET A 460 -14.00 -13.06 -13.24
CA MET A 460 -14.72 -12.06 -12.44
C MET A 460 -14.24 -10.63 -12.70
N LEU A 461 -13.01 -10.45 -13.20
CA LEU A 461 -12.52 -9.15 -13.68
C LEU A 461 -13.34 -8.73 -14.92
N HIS A 462 -14.41 -7.97 -14.67
CA HIS A 462 -15.29 -7.46 -15.70
C HIS A 462 -15.43 -5.95 -15.57
N ASN A 463 -15.39 -5.27 -16.71
CA ASN A 463 -15.70 -3.86 -16.80
C ASN A 463 -16.61 -3.60 -18.01
N ASP A 464 -17.51 -2.65 -17.85
CA ASP A 464 -18.42 -2.22 -18.90
C ASP A 464 -17.72 -1.34 -19.94
N ASP A 465 -16.74 -0.55 -19.51
CA ASP A 465 -15.87 0.19 -20.42
C ASP A 465 -14.83 -0.72 -21.10
N HIS A 466 -14.81 -0.68 -22.43
CA HIS A 466 -13.94 -1.50 -23.28
C HIS A 466 -12.46 -1.10 -23.15
N GLU A 467 -12.16 0.18 -22.94
CA GLU A 467 -10.78 0.66 -22.85
C GLU A 467 -10.15 0.30 -21.51
N GLU A 468 -10.87 0.53 -20.41
CA GLU A 468 -10.43 0.08 -19.10
C GLU A 468 -10.33 -1.45 -19.00
N MET A 469 -11.24 -2.21 -19.63
CA MET A 469 -11.13 -3.67 -19.69
C MET A 469 -9.84 -4.11 -20.41
N LEU A 470 -9.45 -3.40 -21.49
CA LEU A 470 -8.18 -3.65 -22.17
C LEU A 470 -6.97 -3.34 -21.28
N LYS A 471 -6.99 -2.22 -20.54
CA LYS A 471 -5.93 -1.86 -19.59
C LYS A 471 -5.77 -2.92 -18.49
N ILE A 472 -6.89 -3.44 -17.96
CA ILE A 472 -6.89 -4.53 -16.97
C ILE A 472 -6.25 -5.79 -17.56
N LEU A 473 -6.65 -6.20 -18.77
CA LEU A 473 -6.07 -7.37 -19.43
C LEU A 473 -4.56 -7.23 -19.67
N CYS A 474 -4.07 -6.04 -20.04
CA CYS A 474 -2.62 -5.77 -20.18
C CYS A 474 -1.87 -5.91 -18.84
N ILE A 475 -2.44 -5.39 -17.75
CA ILE A 475 -1.82 -5.49 -16.42
C ILE A 475 -1.78 -6.95 -15.95
N VAL A 476 -2.90 -7.66 -16.10
CA VAL A 476 -3.02 -9.09 -15.77
C VAL A 476 -2.05 -9.92 -16.62
N GLN A 477 -1.94 -9.64 -17.93
CA GLN A 477 -0.97 -10.28 -18.82
C GLN A 477 0.47 -10.11 -18.29
N LYS A 478 0.88 -8.89 -17.95
CA LYS A 478 2.23 -8.62 -17.46
C LYS A 478 2.56 -9.43 -16.20
N HIS A 479 1.61 -9.59 -15.30
CA HIS A 479 1.79 -10.38 -14.07
C HIS A 479 1.76 -11.89 -14.32
N ILE A 480 0.85 -12.39 -15.17
CA ILE A 480 0.77 -13.82 -15.51
C ILE A 480 2.06 -14.29 -16.21
N LEU A 481 2.61 -13.46 -17.10
CA LEU A 481 3.86 -13.77 -17.81
C LEU A 481 5.08 -13.89 -16.89
N GLN A 482 5.02 -13.34 -15.68
CA GLN A 482 6.06 -13.47 -14.65
C GLN A 482 5.95 -14.77 -13.83
N GLY A 483 4.83 -15.51 -13.94
CA GLY A 483 4.51 -16.68 -13.11
C GLY A 483 5.26 -17.97 -13.44
N GLY A 484 6.19 -17.96 -14.41
CA GLY A 484 7.05 -19.09 -14.77
C GLY A 484 6.38 -20.23 -15.56
N PRO A 485 7.17 -21.18 -16.11
CA PRO A 485 6.72 -22.13 -17.13
C PRO A 485 5.69 -23.15 -16.66
N LYS A 486 5.61 -23.46 -15.35
CA LYS A 486 4.66 -24.44 -14.80
C LYS A 486 3.23 -23.89 -14.64
N ARG A 487 3.08 -22.57 -14.45
CA ARG A 487 1.78 -21.92 -14.17
C ARG A 487 1.10 -21.38 -15.44
N LEU A 488 1.88 -21.02 -16.45
CA LEU A 488 1.38 -20.50 -17.72
C LEU A 488 0.33 -21.39 -18.42
N PRO A 489 0.44 -22.73 -18.44
CA PRO A 489 -0.56 -23.59 -19.09
C PRO A 489 -1.97 -23.49 -18.50
N PHE A 490 -2.12 -23.11 -17.23
CA PHE A 490 -3.42 -23.09 -16.55
C PHE A 490 -4.07 -21.71 -16.53
N THR A 491 -3.28 -20.64 -16.51
CA THR A 491 -3.79 -19.24 -16.37
C THR A 491 -3.91 -18.50 -17.70
N VAL A 492 -3.05 -18.83 -18.68
CA VAL A 492 -3.11 -18.21 -20.02
C VAL A 492 -4.44 -18.51 -20.72
N PRO A 493 -5.02 -19.73 -20.68
CA PRO A 493 -6.33 -19.98 -21.28
C PRO A 493 -7.43 -19.02 -20.78
N SER A 494 -7.54 -18.81 -19.46
CA SER A 494 -8.53 -17.90 -18.88
C SER A 494 -8.35 -16.44 -19.35
N LEU A 495 -7.10 -15.98 -19.47
CA LEU A 495 -6.80 -14.65 -20.01
C LEU A 495 -7.19 -14.55 -21.49
N VAL A 496 -6.88 -15.57 -22.29
CA VAL A 496 -7.25 -15.64 -23.72
C VAL A 496 -8.77 -15.63 -23.88
N PHE A 497 -9.51 -16.43 -23.11
CA PHE A 497 -10.97 -16.43 -23.15
C PHE A 497 -11.58 -15.10 -22.72
N SER A 498 -11.02 -14.42 -21.71
CA SER A 498 -11.48 -13.09 -21.28
C SER A 498 -11.22 -12.03 -22.36
N ALA A 499 -10.06 -12.06 -22.99
CA ALA A 499 -9.73 -11.18 -24.12
C ALA A 499 -10.60 -11.45 -25.36
N LEU A 500 -10.90 -12.70 -25.68
CA LEU A 500 -11.83 -13.06 -26.77
C LEU A 500 -13.26 -12.61 -26.47
N LYS A 501 -13.71 -12.70 -25.21
CA LYS A 501 -15.02 -12.16 -24.79
C LYS A 501 -15.10 -10.64 -25.04
N LEU A 502 -14.01 -9.90 -24.80
CA LEU A 502 -13.92 -8.47 -25.14
C LEU A 502 -13.98 -8.23 -26.66
N VAL A 503 -13.28 -9.05 -27.47
CA VAL A 503 -13.35 -8.98 -28.94
C VAL A 503 -14.78 -9.19 -29.44
N ARG A 504 -15.53 -10.16 -28.91
CA ARG A 504 -16.93 -10.39 -29.29
C ARG A 504 -17.84 -9.21 -28.95
N ARG A 505 -17.63 -8.55 -27.81
CA ARG A 505 -18.39 -7.34 -27.43
C ARG A 505 -18.12 -6.18 -28.38
N LEU A 506 -16.86 -5.98 -28.77
CA LEU A 506 -16.48 -4.95 -29.74
C LEU A 506 -17.07 -5.21 -31.13
N GLN A 507 -17.19 -6.47 -31.54
CA GLN A 507 -17.82 -6.84 -32.82
C GLN A 507 -19.35 -6.71 -32.83
N GLY A 508 -20.00 -6.74 -31.66
CA GLY A 508 -21.45 -6.58 -31.53
C GLY A 508 -21.96 -5.13 -31.61
N GLN A 509 -21.06 -4.14 -31.63
CA GLN A 509 -21.36 -2.70 -31.64
C GLN A 509 -20.95 -2.01 -32.96
N ASP A 510 -20.89 -2.73 -34.10
CA ASP A 510 -20.61 -2.20 -35.45
C ASP A 510 -21.77 -1.28 -35.99
N GLY A 511 -22.38 -0.46 -35.13
CA GLY A 511 -23.36 0.59 -35.48
C GLY A 511 -22.99 1.93 -34.84
N ASP A 512 -22.50 2.85 -35.67
CA ASP A 512 -22.31 4.30 -35.46
C ASP A 512 -21.76 4.80 -34.12
N VAL A 513 -20.50 5.24 -34.09
CA VAL A 513 -20.12 6.52 -33.46
C VAL A 513 -18.90 7.14 -34.17
N ILE A 514 -19.08 8.38 -34.63
CA ILE A 514 -18.04 9.32 -35.06
C ILE A 514 -17.48 9.99 -33.78
N GLY A 515 -16.18 9.85 -33.52
CA GLY A 515 -15.51 10.54 -32.42
C GLY A 515 -14.00 10.28 -32.43
N GLU A 516 -13.20 11.34 -32.48
CA GLU A 516 -11.74 11.32 -32.39
C GLU A 516 -11.30 10.87 -30.98
N GLU A 517 -11.07 9.58 -30.78
CA GLU A 517 -10.11 9.03 -29.82
C GLU A 517 -9.88 7.56 -30.19
N VAL A 518 -8.62 7.16 -30.41
CA VAL A 518 -8.26 5.88 -31.06
C VAL A 518 -8.82 4.68 -30.28
N PRO A 519 -9.86 3.98 -30.76
CA PRO A 519 -10.57 2.99 -29.94
C PRO A 519 -9.73 1.73 -29.71
N ALA A 520 -10.08 0.95 -28.70
CA ALA A 520 -9.62 -0.42 -28.49
C ALA A 520 -9.92 -1.29 -29.74
N THR A 521 -8.99 -1.33 -30.68
CA THR A 521 -9.19 -2.07 -31.93
C THR A 521 -8.95 -3.56 -31.71
N PRO A 522 -9.76 -4.45 -32.32
CA PRO A 522 -9.54 -5.89 -32.29
C PRO A 522 -8.09 -6.27 -32.66
N LYS A 523 -7.44 -5.50 -33.54
CA LYS A 523 -6.02 -5.66 -33.90
C LYS A 523 -5.08 -5.60 -32.68
N LYS A 524 -5.27 -4.64 -31.77
CA LYS A 524 -4.43 -4.48 -30.57
C LYS A 524 -4.66 -5.62 -29.57
N ILE A 525 -5.91 -6.07 -29.44
CA ILE A 525 -6.24 -7.23 -28.60
C ILE A 525 -5.61 -8.51 -29.16
N PHE A 526 -5.64 -8.71 -30.48
CA PHE A 526 -4.96 -9.85 -31.11
C PHE A 526 -3.44 -9.78 -31.02
N GLN A 527 -2.82 -8.60 -31.02
CA GLN A 527 -1.39 -8.44 -30.73
C GLN A 527 -1.04 -8.85 -29.30
N ILE A 528 -1.87 -8.49 -28.32
CA ILE A 528 -1.72 -8.90 -26.92
C ILE A 528 -1.89 -10.42 -26.78
N LEU A 529 -2.93 -10.99 -27.40
CA LEU A 529 -3.15 -12.43 -27.46
C LEU A 529 -1.94 -13.16 -28.07
N HIS A 530 -1.39 -12.63 -29.17
CA HIS A 530 -0.19 -13.17 -29.79
C HIS A 530 1.01 -13.19 -28.83
N GLN A 531 1.32 -12.06 -28.18
CA GLN A 531 2.42 -11.99 -27.21
C GLN A 531 2.22 -12.96 -26.04
N THR A 532 0.97 -13.13 -25.59
CA THR A 532 0.64 -14.06 -24.50
C THR A 532 0.83 -15.52 -24.92
N ILE A 533 0.40 -15.89 -26.13
CA ILE A 533 0.52 -17.27 -26.64
C ILE A 533 1.96 -17.56 -27.10
N GLU A 534 2.71 -16.56 -27.56
CA GLU A 534 4.14 -16.68 -27.86
C GLU A 534 4.94 -17.00 -26.60
N ALA A 535 4.58 -16.45 -25.44
CA ALA A 535 5.20 -16.83 -24.17
C ALA A 535 4.93 -18.30 -23.78
N LEU A 536 3.85 -18.92 -24.27
CA LEU A 536 3.61 -20.36 -24.13
C LEU A 536 4.52 -21.20 -25.04
N SER A 537 5.16 -20.61 -26.06
CA SER A 537 6.11 -21.33 -26.94
C SER A 537 7.37 -21.79 -26.19
N CYS A 538 7.75 -21.09 -25.11
CA CYS A 538 8.86 -21.45 -24.23
C CYS A 538 8.50 -22.56 -23.22
N VAL A 539 7.26 -23.05 -23.22
CA VAL A 539 6.74 -24.05 -22.28
C VAL A 539 6.42 -25.35 -23.05
N PRO A 540 6.68 -26.55 -22.48
CA PRO A 540 6.38 -27.83 -23.13
C PRO A 540 4.88 -28.16 -23.14
N SER A 541 4.02 -27.24 -23.57
CA SER A 541 2.58 -27.45 -23.82
C SER A 541 2.16 -26.99 -25.23
N PRO A 542 2.75 -27.57 -26.30
CA PRO A 542 2.53 -27.15 -27.69
C PRO A 542 1.08 -27.27 -28.18
N GLU A 543 0.36 -28.31 -27.76
CA GLU A 543 -1.04 -28.52 -28.16
C GLU A 543 -1.97 -27.43 -27.63
N LEU A 544 -1.72 -26.96 -26.42
CA LEU A 544 -2.52 -25.91 -25.80
C LEU A 544 -2.32 -24.58 -26.53
N ALA A 545 -1.06 -24.21 -26.81
CA ALA A 545 -0.74 -23.01 -27.57
C ALA A 545 -1.44 -23.02 -28.95
N LEU A 546 -1.41 -24.16 -29.65
CA LEU A 546 -2.13 -24.31 -30.92
C LEU A 546 -3.65 -24.20 -30.74
N ARG A 547 -4.25 -24.88 -29.76
CA ARG A 547 -5.71 -24.80 -29.51
C ARG A 547 -6.14 -23.35 -29.25
N LEU A 548 -5.35 -22.59 -28.49
CA LEU A 548 -5.61 -21.17 -28.22
C LEU A 548 -5.44 -20.31 -29.48
N TYR A 549 -4.40 -20.55 -30.29
CA TYR A 549 -4.26 -19.86 -31.59
C TYR A 549 -5.40 -20.17 -32.56
N LEU A 550 -5.87 -21.41 -32.60
CA LEU A 550 -7.00 -21.83 -33.44
C LEU A 550 -8.31 -21.20 -32.98
N LEU A 551 -8.55 -21.11 -31.67
CA LEU A 551 -9.70 -20.41 -31.11
C LEU A 551 -9.70 -18.92 -31.49
N CYS A 552 -8.53 -18.26 -31.48
CA CYS A 552 -8.36 -16.89 -31.95
C CYS A 552 -8.64 -16.74 -33.46
N ALA A 553 -8.42 -17.78 -34.26
CA ALA A 553 -8.64 -17.77 -35.70
C ALA A 553 -10.11 -17.99 -36.09
N GLU A 554 -10.89 -18.71 -35.28
CA GLU A 554 -12.34 -18.91 -35.51
C GLU A 554 -13.16 -17.62 -35.34
N ASP A 555 -12.76 -16.74 -34.41
CA ASP A 555 -13.54 -15.58 -33.96
C ASP A 555 -13.28 -14.27 -34.73
N SER A 556 -12.40 -14.29 -35.75
CA SER A 556 -11.86 -13.07 -36.36
C SER A 556 -12.26 -12.89 -37.82
N LYS A 557 -12.71 -11.68 -38.21
CA LYS A 557 -12.73 -11.21 -39.62
C LYS A 557 -11.30 -11.13 -40.22
N ALA A 558 -10.24 -11.25 -39.41
CA ALA A 558 -8.82 -11.23 -39.79
C ALA A 558 -8.16 -12.62 -39.81
N GLN A 559 -8.89 -13.64 -40.29
CA GLN A 559 -8.43 -15.04 -40.39
C GLN A 559 -7.04 -15.19 -41.04
N ILE A 560 -6.75 -14.40 -42.08
CA ILE A 560 -5.49 -14.49 -42.82
C ILE A 560 -4.28 -14.04 -41.97
N THR A 561 -4.41 -12.98 -41.18
CA THR A 561 -3.30 -12.48 -40.36
C THR A 561 -2.97 -13.46 -39.24
N ALA A 562 -3.98 -14.05 -38.61
CA ALA A 562 -3.79 -15.08 -37.58
C ALA A 562 -3.11 -16.33 -38.16
N ILE A 563 -3.49 -16.77 -39.36
CA ILE A 563 -2.86 -17.93 -40.01
C ILE A 563 -1.41 -17.66 -40.41
N HIS A 564 -1.10 -16.47 -40.95
CA HIS A 564 0.29 -16.12 -41.27
C HIS A 564 1.18 -16.07 -40.02
N LEU A 565 0.63 -15.62 -38.89
CA LEU A 565 1.31 -15.66 -37.61
C LEU A 565 1.55 -17.10 -37.14
N ILE A 566 0.53 -17.96 -37.20
CA ILE A 566 0.67 -19.40 -36.87
C ILE A 566 1.76 -20.05 -37.72
N ILE A 567 1.79 -19.78 -39.02
CA ILE A 567 2.81 -20.30 -39.94
C ILE A 567 4.21 -19.80 -39.53
N GLY A 568 4.36 -18.51 -39.22
CA GLY A 568 5.63 -17.93 -38.79
C GLY A 568 6.12 -18.45 -37.43
N THR A 569 5.22 -18.62 -36.46
CA THR A 569 5.54 -19.19 -35.14
C THR A 569 5.90 -20.65 -35.28
N LEU A 570 5.12 -21.44 -36.03
CA LEU A 570 5.45 -22.83 -36.31
C LEU A 570 6.85 -22.90 -36.92
N GLN A 571 7.15 -22.15 -37.98
CA GLN A 571 8.46 -22.19 -38.64
C GLN A 571 9.67 -22.00 -37.70
N ARG A 572 9.52 -21.26 -36.59
CA ARG A 572 10.58 -21.01 -35.60
C ARG A 572 10.63 -22.00 -34.43
N MET A 573 9.60 -22.82 -34.27
CA MET A 573 9.50 -23.77 -33.16
C MET A 573 10.14 -25.11 -33.51
N ASN A 574 11.30 -25.39 -32.91
CA ASN A 574 12.05 -26.64 -33.09
C ASN A 574 11.85 -27.65 -31.93
N ILE A 575 10.90 -27.40 -31.03
CA ILE A 575 10.65 -28.21 -29.82
C ILE A 575 9.75 -29.44 -30.11
N PHE A 576 9.15 -29.51 -31.30
CA PHE A 576 8.21 -30.57 -31.66
C PHE A 576 8.94 -31.82 -32.18
N GLY A 577 8.53 -33.00 -31.73
CA GLY A 577 8.85 -34.25 -32.43
C GLY A 577 8.21 -34.32 -33.83
N VAL A 578 8.80 -35.12 -34.72
CA VAL A 578 8.44 -35.21 -36.16
C VAL A 578 6.94 -35.46 -36.39
N GLU A 579 6.32 -36.39 -35.65
CA GLU A 579 4.89 -36.75 -35.80
C GLU A 579 3.92 -35.62 -35.37
N ASN A 580 4.24 -34.97 -34.26
CA ASN A 580 3.45 -33.84 -33.76
C ASN A 580 3.58 -32.67 -34.73
N ARG A 581 4.79 -32.41 -35.21
CA ARG A 581 5.05 -31.37 -36.19
C ARG A 581 4.26 -31.61 -37.49
N ASP A 582 4.25 -32.83 -37.99
CA ASP A 582 3.54 -33.19 -39.21
C ASP A 582 2.02 -33.03 -39.06
N THR A 583 1.47 -33.51 -37.94
CA THR A 583 0.04 -33.36 -37.61
C THR A 583 -0.38 -31.88 -37.54
N LEU A 584 0.47 -31.03 -36.97
CA LEU A 584 0.23 -29.58 -36.85
C LEU A 584 0.28 -28.87 -38.20
N THR A 585 1.27 -29.21 -39.03
CA THR A 585 1.40 -28.67 -40.38
C THR A 585 0.20 -29.08 -41.24
N HIS A 586 -0.25 -30.34 -41.16
CA HIS A 586 -1.44 -30.81 -41.86
C HIS A 586 -2.72 -30.12 -41.40
N LYS A 587 -2.93 -29.95 -40.09
CA LYS A 587 -4.08 -29.23 -39.55
C LYS A 587 -4.09 -27.77 -39.98
N THR A 588 -2.95 -27.07 -39.85
CA THR A 588 -2.80 -25.66 -40.27
C THR A 588 -3.09 -25.49 -41.76
N THR A 589 -2.55 -26.38 -42.60
CA THR A 589 -2.82 -26.40 -44.05
C THR A 589 -4.30 -26.69 -44.35
N GLY A 590 -4.93 -27.57 -43.57
CA GLY A 590 -6.36 -27.87 -43.64
C GLY A 590 -7.24 -26.65 -43.34
N TYR A 591 -6.86 -25.82 -42.35
CA TYR A 591 -7.57 -24.59 -42.01
C TYR A 591 -7.34 -23.47 -43.02
N SER A 592 -6.11 -23.29 -43.52
CA SER A 592 -5.82 -22.36 -44.63
C SER A 592 -6.71 -22.62 -45.84
N ALA A 593 -7.03 -23.89 -46.09
CA ALA A 593 -7.92 -24.30 -47.18
C ALA A 593 -9.42 -24.18 -46.86
N LYS A 594 -9.83 -23.77 -45.66
CA LYS A 594 -11.24 -23.54 -45.30
C LYS A 594 -11.63 -22.05 -45.25
N LEU A 595 -10.69 -21.15 -45.59
CA LEU A 595 -10.96 -19.71 -45.64
C LEU A 595 -12.06 -19.36 -46.65
N LEU A 596 -12.92 -18.41 -46.27
CA LEU A 596 -14.10 -18.03 -47.06
C LEU A 596 -13.73 -17.24 -48.33
N LYS A 597 -12.74 -16.35 -48.25
CA LYS A 597 -12.29 -15.53 -49.39
C LYS A 597 -11.25 -16.28 -50.21
N LYS A 598 -11.53 -16.52 -51.50
CA LYS A 598 -10.63 -17.25 -52.43
C LYS A 598 -9.22 -16.64 -52.56
N PRO A 599 -9.03 -15.31 -52.67
CA PRO A 599 -7.68 -14.72 -52.69
C PRO A 599 -6.91 -14.96 -51.40
N ASP A 600 -7.59 -14.85 -50.25
CA ASP A 600 -6.96 -15.04 -48.94
C ASP A 600 -6.65 -16.52 -48.68
N GLN A 601 -7.54 -17.42 -49.13
CA GLN A 601 -7.33 -18.87 -49.17
C GLN A 601 -6.09 -19.23 -49.98
N CYS A 602 -5.93 -18.61 -51.16
CA CYS A 602 -4.75 -18.81 -52.01
C CYS A 602 -3.46 -18.38 -51.30
N ARG A 603 -3.47 -17.20 -50.68
CA ARG A 603 -2.31 -16.65 -49.96
C ARG A 603 -1.89 -17.48 -48.76
N ALA A 604 -2.86 -17.92 -47.97
CA ALA A 604 -2.60 -18.79 -46.83
C ALA A 604 -2.06 -20.18 -47.26
N VAL A 605 -2.58 -20.75 -48.36
CA VAL A 605 -2.19 -22.09 -48.83
C VAL A 605 -0.78 -22.12 -49.41
N TYR A 606 -0.37 -21.11 -50.20
CA TYR A 606 1.04 -21.06 -50.63
C TYR A 606 1.97 -20.70 -49.46
N ALA A 607 1.52 -19.94 -48.46
CA ALA A 607 2.36 -19.64 -47.29
C ALA A 607 2.67 -20.92 -46.49
N CYS A 608 1.72 -21.88 -46.43
CA CYS A 608 1.95 -23.19 -45.82
C CYS A 608 3.03 -24.02 -46.52
N SER A 609 3.43 -23.71 -47.77
CA SER A 609 4.53 -24.44 -48.43
C SER A 609 5.86 -24.24 -47.72
N HIS A 610 6.05 -23.11 -47.02
CA HIS A 610 7.24 -22.84 -46.20
C HIS A 610 7.31 -23.69 -44.92
N LEU A 611 6.23 -24.36 -44.51
CA LEU A 611 6.26 -25.30 -43.37
C LEU A 611 6.84 -26.66 -43.74
N PHE A 612 6.85 -27.01 -45.03
CA PHE A 612 7.37 -28.27 -45.56
C PHE A 612 8.83 -28.16 -46.06
N TRP A 613 9.43 -26.97 -45.91
CA TRP A 613 10.80 -26.68 -46.34
C TRP A 613 11.49 -25.69 -45.39
N THR A 614 12.42 -26.18 -44.59
CA THR A 614 13.17 -25.40 -43.59
C THR A 614 14.67 -25.59 -43.76
N ASP A 615 15.45 -24.49 -43.75
CA ASP A 615 16.90 -24.49 -44.02
C ASP A 615 17.77 -25.03 -42.84
N ASP A 616 17.18 -25.54 -41.76
CA ASP A 616 17.89 -26.03 -40.56
C ASP A 616 18.39 -27.48 -40.73
N GLN A 617 19.47 -27.87 -40.02
CA GLN A 617 20.13 -29.18 -40.13
C GLN A 617 19.23 -30.39 -39.79
N ASP A 618 18.17 -30.20 -39.01
CA ASP A 618 17.13 -31.20 -38.66
C ASP A 618 15.76 -30.87 -39.29
N GLY A 619 15.74 -30.01 -40.31
CA GLY A 619 14.54 -29.50 -40.96
C GLY A 619 13.81 -30.52 -41.85
N ILE A 620 12.49 -30.38 -41.96
CA ILE A 620 11.69 -31.16 -42.93
C ILE A 620 11.97 -30.61 -44.33
N MET A 621 12.44 -31.47 -45.22
CA MET A 621 12.76 -31.15 -46.63
C MET A 621 11.93 -32.04 -47.56
N ASP A 622 10.63 -31.74 -47.69
CA ASP A 622 9.69 -32.53 -48.50
C ASP A 622 9.24 -31.73 -49.74
N GLY A 623 9.97 -31.90 -50.84
CA GLY A 623 9.72 -31.22 -52.11
C GLY A 623 8.37 -31.60 -52.76
N GLU A 624 7.90 -32.84 -52.56
CA GLU A 624 6.62 -33.30 -53.09
C GLU A 624 5.44 -32.58 -52.43
N ARG A 625 5.48 -32.42 -51.11
CA ARG A 625 4.44 -31.68 -50.37
C ARG A 625 4.46 -30.19 -50.65
N VAL A 626 5.64 -29.59 -50.83
CA VAL A 626 5.78 -28.19 -51.30
C VAL A 626 5.08 -28.04 -52.65
N LEU A 627 5.36 -28.92 -53.61
CA LEU A 627 4.73 -28.90 -54.93
C LEU A 627 3.22 -29.12 -54.85
N LEU A 628 2.74 -29.99 -53.95
CA LEU A 628 1.32 -30.24 -53.74
C LEU A 628 0.59 -28.97 -53.22
N CYS A 629 1.19 -28.25 -52.26
CA CYS A 629 0.65 -26.99 -51.76
C CYS A 629 0.61 -25.91 -52.85
N LEU A 630 1.68 -25.79 -53.66
CA LEU A 630 1.72 -24.83 -54.76
C LEU A 630 0.71 -25.17 -55.87
N LYS A 631 0.57 -26.45 -56.25
CA LYS A 631 -0.47 -26.92 -57.19
C LYS A 631 -1.88 -26.68 -56.65
N ARG A 632 -2.09 -26.77 -55.34
CA ARG A 632 -3.37 -26.47 -54.69
C ARG A 632 -3.65 -24.96 -54.69
N ALA A 633 -2.65 -24.13 -54.40
CA ALA A 633 -2.77 -22.68 -54.50
C ALA A 633 -3.11 -22.24 -55.94
N LEU A 634 -2.45 -22.83 -56.94
CA LEU A 634 -2.73 -22.57 -58.35
C LEU A 634 -4.18 -22.94 -58.74
N ARG A 635 -4.69 -24.07 -58.26
CA ARG A 635 -6.11 -24.46 -58.45
C ARG A 635 -7.08 -23.46 -57.82
N ILE A 636 -6.76 -22.91 -56.64
CA ILE A 636 -7.59 -21.91 -55.96
C ILE A 636 -7.52 -20.57 -56.70
N ALA A 637 -6.35 -20.16 -57.21
CA ALA A 637 -6.17 -18.97 -58.03
C ALA A 637 -6.98 -19.07 -59.33
N ASN A 638 -6.95 -20.22 -60.03
CA ASN A 638 -7.79 -20.47 -61.21
C ASN A 638 -9.28 -20.39 -60.90
N ALA A 639 -9.74 -20.95 -59.77
CA ALA A 639 -11.13 -20.83 -59.36
C ALA A 639 -11.52 -19.38 -59.01
N ALA A 640 -10.62 -18.62 -58.42
CA ALA A 640 -10.82 -17.19 -58.13
C ALA A 640 -10.93 -16.37 -59.43
N GLN A 641 -10.08 -16.67 -60.41
CA GLN A 641 -10.07 -16.05 -61.74
C GLN A 641 -11.36 -16.34 -62.50
N GLN A 642 -11.83 -17.59 -62.51
CA GLN A 642 -13.09 -17.97 -63.14
C GLN A 642 -14.30 -17.27 -62.51
N MET A 643 -14.33 -17.13 -61.19
CA MET A 643 -15.39 -16.40 -60.48
C MET A 643 -15.37 -14.90 -60.79
N ALA A 644 -14.18 -14.31 -60.96
CA ALA A 644 -14.01 -12.91 -61.35
C ALA A 644 -14.47 -12.67 -62.80
N ASN A 645 -14.17 -13.57 -63.73
CA ASN A 645 -14.57 -13.46 -65.14
C ASN A 645 -16.10 -13.54 -65.34
N VAL A 646 -16.81 -14.27 -64.48
CA VAL A 646 -18.28 -14.35 -64.48
C VAL A 646 -18.93 -13.07 -63.92
N THR A 647 -18.25 -12.40 -63.00
CA THR A 647 -18.75 -11.19 -62.33
C THR A 647 -18.12 -9.96 -62.98
N ARG A 648 -18.63 -9.54 -64.15
CA ARG A 648 -18.13 -8.40 -64.95
C ARG A 648 -17.96 -7.13 -64.10
N GLY A 649 -16.76 -6.89 -63.57
CA GLY A 649 -16.46 -5.71 -62.76
C GLY A 649 -15.19 -5.76 -61.92
N ASN A 650 -14.64 -6.94 -61.61
CA ASN A 650 -13.32 -7.06 -60.98
C ASN A 650 -12.36 -7.76 -61.94
N SER A 651 -11.32 -7.07 -62.40
CA SER A 651 -10.19 -7.67 -63.09
C SER A 651 -9.70 -8.87 -62.26
N GLY A 652 -9.70 -10.05 -62.86
CA GLY A 652 -9.22 -11.25 -62.22
C GLY A 652 -7.77 -11.03 -61.78
N SER A 653 -7.41 -11.46 -60.56
CA SER A 653 -6.14 -11.08 -59.94
C SER A 653 -4.97 -11.83 -60.57
N VAL A 654 -4.52 -11.38 -61.75
CA VAL A 654 -3.24 -11.76 -62.36
C VAL A 654 -2.10 -11.64 -61.33
N ALA A 655 -2.22 -10.69 -60.39
CA ALA A 655 -1.36 -10.55 -59.23
C ALA A 655 -1.16 -11.84 -58.40
N LEU A 656 -2.21 -12.66 -58.18
CA LEU A 656 -2.08 -13.92 -57.43
C LEU A 656 -1.22 -14.94 -58.19
N PHE A 657 -1.34 -15.02 -59.52
CA PHE A 657 -0.50 -15.90 -60.32
C PHE A 657 0.97 -15.46 -60.30
N ILE A 658 1.23 -14.15 -60.30
CA ILE A 658 2.59 -13.62 -60.19
C ILE A 658 3.17 -13.86 -58.78
N GLU A 659 2.37 -13.71 -57.71
CA GLU A 659 2.74 -14.08 -56.34
C GLU A 659 3.12 -15.57 -56.24
N ILE A 660 2.32 -16.46 -56.85
CA ILE A 660 2.61 -17.89 -56.92
C ILE A 660 3.89 -18.16 -57.73
N LEU A 661 4.08 -17.51 -58.88
CA LEU A 661 5.29 -17.64 -59.69
C LEU A 661 6.55 -17.28 -58.89
N ASN A 662 6.51 -16.20 -58.10
CA ASN A 662 7.62 -15.84 -57.21
C ASN A 662 7.92 -16.92 -56.16
N LYS A 663 6.91 -17.64 -55.68
CA LYS A 663 7.12 -18.80 -54.78
C LYS A 663 7.72 -19.99 -55.51
N TYR A 664 7.26 -20.31 -56.72
CA TYR A 664 7.90 -21.33 -57.56
C TYR A 664 9.38 -21.00 -57.84
N LEU A 665 9.69 -19.73 -58.13
CA LEU A 665 11.06 -19.27 -58.34
C LEU A 665 11.92 -19.37 -57.07
N TYR A 666 11.38 -18.99 -55.91
CA TYR A 666 12.08 -19.15 -54.62
C TYR A 666 12.47 -20.60 -54.34
N PHE A 667 11.55 -21.55 -54.54
CA PHE A 667 11.84 -22.97 -54.32
C PHE A 667 12.70 -23.59 -55.42
N PHE A 668 12.65 -23.06 -56.65
CA PHE A 668 13.56 -23.44 -57.73
C PHE A 668 15.01 -23.02 -57.40
N GLU A 669 15.21 -21.81 -56.86
CA GLU A 669 16.53 -21.33 -56.41
C GLU A 669 17.08 -22.15 -55.25
N LYS A 670 16.20 -22.69 -54.39
CA LYS A 670 16.57 -23.62 -53.31
C LYS A 670 16.94 -25.03 -53.80
N GLY A 671 16.86 -25.31 -55.11
CA GLY A 671 17.30 -26.57 -55.70
C GLY A 671 16.33 -27.74 -55.49
N ILE A 672 15.02 -27.48 -55.34
CA ILE A 672 14.02 -28.54 -55.21
C ILE A 672 13.90 -29.31 -56.55
N PRO A 673 14.18 -30.63 -56.60
CA PRO A 673 14.22 -31.40 -57.85
C PRO A 673 12.85 -31.56 -58.52
N GLU A 674 11.76 -31.51 -57.75
CA GLU A 674 10.39 -31.65 -58.26
C GLU A 674 9.87 -30.39 -58.97
N ILE A 675 10.53 -29.23 -58.79
CA ILE A 675 10.19 -27.99 -59.49
C ILE A 675 11.09 -27.87 -60.72
N THR A 676 10.57 -28.32 -61.87
CA THR A 676 11.31 -28.26 -63.12
C THR A 676 11.13 -26.91 -63.82
N ASN A 677 12.10 -26.56 -64.66
CA ASN A 677 12.04 -25.37 -65.51
C ASN A 677 10.78 -25.38 -66.40
N THR A 678 10.35 -26.57 -66.84
CA THR A 678 9.12 -26.75 -67.63
C THR A 678 7.88 -26.23 -66.89
N VAL A 679 7.69 -26.55 -65.61
CA VAL A 679 6.54 -26.08 -64.82
C VAL A 679 6.54 -24.55 -64.66
N ILE A 680 7.73 -23.94 -64.57
CA ILE A 680 7.88 -22.49 -64.49
C ILE A 680 7.55 -21.83 -65.84
N GLN A 681 7.99 -22.41 -66.96
CA GLN A 681 7.61 -21.92 -68.29
C GLN A 681 6.11 -22.05 -68.54
N ASP A 682 5.51 -23.19 -68.20
CA ASP A 682 4.07 -23.42 -68.33
C ASP A 682 3.27 -22.38 -67.54
N LEU A 683 3.72 -22.03 -66.33
CA LEU A 683 3.08 -20.99 -65.51
C LEU A 683 3.27 -19.58 -66.08
N ILE A 684 4.45 -19.27 -66.66
CA ILE A 684 4.70 -18.00 -67.34
C ILE A 684 3.82 -17.86 -68.58
N GLU A 685 3.67 -18.93 -69.36
CA GLU A 685 2.79 -18.97 -70.52
C GLU A 685 1.33 -18.80 -70.12
N LEU A 686 0.89 -19.43 -69.03
CA LEU A 686 -0.45 -19.24 -68.47
C LEU A 686 -0.68 -17.79 -68.03
N ILE A 687 0.29 -17.15 -67.37
CA ILE A 687 0.19 -15.73 -66.99
C ILE A 687 0.14 -14.82 -68.23
N ARG A 688 0.92 -15.13 -69.27
CA ARG A 688 0.89 -14.37 -70.54
C ARG A 688 -0.46 -14.51 -71.25
N ALA A 689 -1.05 -15.70 -71.26
CA ALA A 689 -2.36 -15.96 -71.84
C ALA A 689 -3.48 -15.23 -71.09
N GLU A 690 -3.48 -15.28 -69.75
CA GLU A 690 -4.47 -14.58 -68.93
C GLU A 690 -4.33 -13.05 -69.06
N LYS A 691 -3.10 -12.53 -69.12
CA LYS A 691 -2.85 -11.10 -69.40
C LYS A 691 -3.41 -10.64 -70.75
N GLN A 692 -3.33 -11.49 -71.78
CA GLN A 692 -3.85 -11.17 -73.11
C GLN A 692 -5.38 -11.24 -73.19
N SER A 693 -6.02 -11.99 -72.30
CA SER A 693 -7.48 -12.11 -72.22
C SER A 693 -8.16 -10.91 -71.53
N ASP A 694 -7.39 -10.13 -70.78
CA ASP A 694 -7.87 -9.00 -69.97
C ASP A 694 -7.84 -7.69 -70.78
N ASN A 695 -8.90 -7.39 -71.53
CA ASN A 695 -9.02 -6.18 -72.38
C ASN A 695 -9.26 -4.87 -71.59
N SER A 696 -8.89 -4.82 -70.30
CA SER A 696 -8.99 -3.61 -69.45
C SER A 696 -7.62 -2.97 -69.23
N VAL A 697 -7.59 -1.66 -68.93
CA VAL A 697 -6.35 -0.89 -68.71
C VAL A 697 -5.43 -1.66 -67.76
N ALA A 698 -4.32 -2.19 -68.29
CA ALA A 698 -3.37 -2.96 -67.51
C ALA A 698 -2.90 -2.13 -66.31
N ASP A 699 -3.07 -2.66 -65.10
CA ASP A 699 -2.54 -2.01 -63.89
C ASP A 699 -1.01 -1.88 -64.03
N PRO A 700 -0.46 -0.65 -64.12
CA PRO A 700 0.96 -0.41 -64.37
C PRO A 700 1.87 -1.07 -63.32
N SER A 701 1.36 -1.24 -62.10
CA SER A 701 2.09 -1.84 -60.99
C SER A 701 2.30 -3.35 -61.18
N THR A 702 1.25 -4.05 -61.64
CA THR A 702 1.27 -5.49 -61.91
C THR A 702 2.14 -5.80 -63.13
N GLU A 703 2.19 -4.90 -64.10
CA GLU A 703 3.04 -5.00 -65.29
C GLU A 703 4.52 -4.76 -64.98
N ALA A 704 4.85 -3.74 -64.17
CA ALA A 704 6.21 -3.53 -63.66
C ALA A 704 6.69 -4.72 -62.80
N PHE A 705 5.80 -5.30 -61.98
CA PHE A 705 6.11 -6.45 -61.15
C PHE A 705 6.36 -7.73 -61.99
N PHE A 706 5.56 -7.97 -63.02
CA PHE A 706 5.81 -9.07 -63.96
C PHE A 706 7.09 -8.85 -64.79
N ALA A 707 7.34 -7.64 -65.26
CA ALA A 707 8.53 -7.30 -66.03
C ALA A 707 9.82 -7.43 -65.21
N SER A 708 9.79 -7.04 -63.92
CA SER A 708 10.93 -7.24 -63.00
C SER A 708 11.17 -8.71 -62.67
N THR A 709 10.10 -9.51 -62.57
CA THR A 709 10.19 -10.97 -62.38
C THR A 709 10.78 -11.64 -63.63
N LEU A 710 10.35 -11.23 -64.83
CA LEU A 710 10.88 -11.74 -66.10
C LEU A 710 12.29 -11.26 -66.41
N ARG A 711 12.72 -10.07 -65.95
CA ARG A 711 14.10 -9.61 -66.13
C ARG A 711 15.13 -10.49 -65.42
N LYS A 712 14.69 -11.28 -64.43
CA LYS A 712 15.51 -12.28 -63.73
C LYS A 712 15.70 -13.57 -64.54
N GLN A 713 14.77 -13.93 -65.46
CA GLN A 713 15.12 -14.22 -66.88
C GLN A 713 16.49 -14.85 -67.24
N PRO A 714 17.34 -14.12 -67.97
CA PRO A 714 18.54 -14.70 -68.57
C PRO A 714 19.58 -15.22 -67.55
N ALA A 715 19.52 -14.79 -66.28
CA ALA A 715 20.43 -15.24 -65.24
C ALA A 715 20.16 -16.69 -64.76
N TRP A 716 18.91 -17.18 -64.80
CA TRP A 716 18.58 -18.57 -64.42
C TRP A 716 18.85 -19.58 -65.53
N ALA A 717 18.74 -19.18 -66.81
CA ALA A 717 19.06 -20.04 -67.95
C ALA A 717 20.57 -20.37 -68.04
N ALA A 718 21.43 -19.54 -67.45
CA ALA A 718 22.88 -19.68 -67.46
C ALA A 718 23.46 -20.45 -66.26
N GLY A 719 22.62 -20.94 -65.32
CA GLY A 719 23.09 -21.67 -64.14
C GLY A 719 23.98 -20.87 -63.18
N GLN A 720 24.00 -19.54 -63.27
CA GLN A 720 24.76 -18.68 -62.36
C GLN A 720 23.89 -18.26 -61.17
N ALA A 721 24.41 -18.45 -59.95
CA ALA A 721 23.82 -17.87 -58.76
C ALA A 721 23.80 -16.34 -58.89
N LEU A 722 22.62 -15.72 -58.76
CA LEU A 722 22.49 -14.26 -58.74
C LEU A 722 23.08 -13.71 -57.43
N PRO A 723 23.86 -12.62 -57.45
CA PRO A 723 24.28 -11.95 -56.24
C PRO A 723 23.08 -11.31 -55.54
N ASP A 724 22.89 -11.60 -54.25
CA ASP A 724 22.17 -10.97 -53.11
C ASP A 724 20.95 -10.00 -53.31
N CYS A 725 20.52 -9.70 -54.53
CA CYS A 725 19.51 -8.71 -54.87
C CYS A 725 18.07 -9.25 -54.80
N LEU A 726 17.88 -10.55 -54.55
CA LEU A 726 16.55 -11.15 -54.35
C LEU A 726 15.94 -10.82 -52.98
N ARG A 727 16.73 -10.30 -52.02
CA ARG A 727 16.20 -9.78 -50.74
C ARG A 727 15.42 -8.48 -50.88
N ALA A 728 15.71 -7.63 -51.87
CA ALA A 728 15.22 -6.25 -51.90
C ALA A 728 13.98 -6.01 -52.78
N CYS A 729 13.61 -6.92 -53.69
CA CYS A 729 12.48 -6.68 -54.61
C CYS A 729 11.14 -7.26 -54.14
N THR A 730 11.09 -8.06 -53.07
CA THR A 730 9.83 -8.39 -52.39
C THR A 730 9.26 -7.22 -51.58
N ASP A 731 10.03 -6.12 -51.46
CA ASP A 731 9.69 -4.99 -50.60
C ASP A 731 9.01 -3.81 -51.31
N ALA A 732 8.96 -3.77 -52.65
CA ALA A 732 8.62 -2.51 -53.30
C ALA A 732 7.13 -2.24 -53.55
N HIS A 733 6.26 -3.21 -53.87
CA HIS A 733 4.86 -2.87 -54.29
C HIS A 733 3.72 -3.87 -53.98
N ALA A 734 3.88 -4.77 -53.00
CA ALA A 734 2.72 -5.45 -52.41
C ALA A 734 2.21 -4.65 -51.18
N PRO A 735 0.90 -4.54 -50.91
CA PRO A 735 0.39 -3.77 -49.78
C PRO A 735 1.12 -4.20 -48.50
N ALA A 736 1.67 -3.21 -47.80
CA ALA A 736 2.70 -3.29 -46.74
C ALA A 736 2.35 -4.11 -45.48
N LEU A 737 1.35 -4.99 -45.54
CA LEU A 737 0.86 -5.81 -44.43
C LEU A 737 1.30 -7.28 -44.51
N THR A 738 1.63 -7.83 -45.67
CA THR A 738 1.95 -9.27 -45.80
C THR A 738 3.44 -9.60 -45.65
N CYS A 739 4.36 -8.72 -46.07
CA CYS A 739 5.80 -8.97 -45.96
C CYS A 739 6.41 -8.60 -44.59
N ARG A 740 5.79 -7.68 -43.84
CA ARG A 740 6.28 -7.31 -42.49
C ARG A 740 6.18 -8.44 -41.45
N TYR A 741 5.40 -9.49 -41.73
CA TYR A 741 5.17 -10.58 -40.79
C TYR A 741 6.03 -11.83 -41.03
N ILE A 742 6.76 -11.93 -42.15
CA ILE A 742 7.52 -13.15 -42.50
C ILE A 742 9.04 -12.95 -42.29
N LEU A 743 9.55 -11.72 -42.28
CA LEU A 743 10.97 -11.40 -42.07
C LEU A 743 11.22 -10.63 -40.76
N GLY A 744 10.78 -11.20 -39.63
CA GLY A 744 11.24 -10.78 -38.30
C GLY A 744 12.66 -11.26 -37.99
N SER A 745 13.63 -10.99 -38.86
CA SER A 745 15.06 -11.31 -38.67
C SER A 745 15.99 -10.10 -38.85
N GLN A 746 15.46 -8.87 -38.98
CA GLN A 746 16.27 -7.64 -39.02
C GLN A 746 15.89 -6.55 -38.01
N LEU A 747 14.95 -6.79 -37.10
CA LEU A 747 14.59 -5.83 -36.03
C LEU A 747 15.44 -5.95 -34.75
N LEU A 748 16.49 -6.79 -34.76
CA LEU A 748 17.44 -6.98 -33.65
C LEU A 748 18.78 -6.24 -33.84
N ARG A 749 18.86 -5.25 -34.75
CA ARG A 749 20.07 -4.42 -34.95
C ARG A 749 19.85 -2.91 -34.88
N PHE A 750 18.73 -2.45 -34.32
CA PHE A 750 18.44 -1.00 -34.17
C PHE A 750 18.10 -0.58 -32.73
N VAL A 751 18.69 -1.26 -31.74
CA VAL A 751 18.57 -0.87 -30.31
C VAL A 751 19.95 -0.69 -29.62
N ASP A 752 21.07 -0.84 -30.34
CA ASP A 752 22.42 -0.66 -29.76
C ASP A 752 23.18 0.59 -30.25
N ASP A 753 22.51 1.58 -30.85
CA ASP A 753 23.11 2.90 -31.06
C ASP A 753 22.05 4.00 -30.89
N SER A 754 21.82 4.41 -29.64
CA SER A 754 21.41 5.75 -29.14
C SER A 754 21.21 5.70 -27.63
#